data_AF-A0A1T5FXX7-F1
#
_entry.id   AF-A0A1T5FXX7-F1
#
_cell.length_a   1.000
_cell.length_b   1.000
_cell.length_c   1.000
_cell.angle_alpha   90.00
_cell.angle_beta   90.00
_cell.angle_gamma   90.00
#
_symmetry.space_group_name_H-M   'P 1'
#
loop_
_entity.id
_entity.type
_entity.pdbx_description
1 polymer ?
#
loop_
_entity_poly.entity_id
_entity_poly.type
_entity_poly.pdbx_seq_one_letter_code
_entity_poly.pdbx_strand_id
1 'polypeptide(L)'
;MKFQVLDIIPHLKNPVTGEIVSTADRLNQVVETARRAEDLGYDSFSVGERHAGEFISSSPTTVLAAIAAVTTSIRLQSGVTVLSVLDPVRVAEDYATIDQLSRGRLELVIGKGNEVLQYPLFGLDLADQWDLLAEKYALLRRLWTEESITWSGRFRAALTEPTTTTPRPFAGAPRVWHGSATSLASAALAAQWGDPLFTANAIQPRENYKLLIDHYREEYERHGHDPRHQYLGSGSGAGGVFIADTTQEAKRQFGPVYEALTSGRNVPGNNSPYRDIDHAVADGPALVGSPEQVIDKILSYHALYGHDLQSISLPTTLPFAQQLEILERFALEVIPAVRAAAPTTLWADATRTPAGRRPPAPPNPTPLPASQPPTTSTGAPMSAPTDTPGSPTRRISPDREFETAWADWHTAHERHRASPHGFLAVTHLHWLDASPARLDGAPGTWSVEDDVVRLALGAGERVLRDGQELNADGSGATVFLGPISERDGLNLRVEDAGAGHTVIELAKRGGRYVVRPRHPLNPLLTGYRGTPAYAPSTEYAVSGISVPFAEPRPTTVGAAVEGIQHVYEAPGEIRFRLRGNDLSLTAFNGHAPGTLSVLFTDATSGKSTYAANRSLTVAAPGPDGTVWLDFNRAVNLPCAYTDLATCPLPPAENRLPVPIEAGEQIPYERQDAS
;
A
#
# COMPACT_ATOMS: atom_id res chain seq x y z
N MET A 1 -29.74 -1.94 4.54
CA MET A 1 -28.33 -1.72 4.86
C MET A 1 -28.19 -1.95 6.35
N LYS A 2 -27.06 -2.51 6.75
CA LYS A 2 -26.71 -2.80 8.14
C LYS A 2 -25.70 -1.77 8.64
N PHE A 3 -25.67 -1.54 9.95
CA PHE A 3 -24.82 -0.51 10.55
C PHE A 3 -23.92 -1.08 11.62
N GLN A 4 -22.63 -0.72 11.55
CA GLN A 4 -21.61 -1.11 12.49
C GLN A 4 -20.93 0.11 13.11
N VAL A 5 -20.59 0.03 14.39
CA VAL A 5 -19.62 0.93 15.03
C VAL A 5 -18.27 0.23 15.07
N LEU A 6 -17.22 0.87 14.57
CA LEU A 6 -15.84 0.42 14.62
C LEU A 6 -15.02 1.32 15.52
N ASP A 7 -14.34 0.73 16.50
CA ASP A 7 -13.34 1.40 17.30
C ASP A 7 -11.97 0.70 17.17
N ILE A 8 -10.96 1.44 16.69
CA ILE A 8 -9.56 0.97 16.60
C ILE A 8 -8.74 1.40 17.82
N ILE A 9 -9.38 1.99 18.82
CA ILE A 9 -8.87 2.45 20.12
C ILE A 9 -7.57 3.28 20.00
N PRO A 10 -7.60 4.39 19.24
CA PRO A 10 -6.48 5.32 19.23
C PRO A 10 -6.32 5.95 20.61
N HIS A 11 -5.06 6.13 21.03
CA HIS A 11 -4.70 6.77 22.30
C HIS A 11 -4.04 8.11 22.02
N LEU A 12 -4.88 9.07 21.60
CA LEU A 12 -4.47 10.38 21.12
C LEU A 12 -4.91 11.48 22.09
N LYS A 13 -4.13 12.57 22.11
CA LYS A 13 -4.55 13.82 22.74
C LYS A 13 -5.61 14.49 21.88
N ASN A 14 -6.57 15.17 22.51
CA ASN A 14 -7.37 16.16 21.82
C ASN A 14 -6.42 17.24 21.29
N PRO A 15 -6.36 17.49 19.97
CA PRO A 15 -5.36 18.38 19.41
C PRO A 15 -5.64 19.87 19.68
N VAL A 16 -6.85 20.21 20.15
CA VAL A 16 -7.25 21.58 20.47
C VAL A 16 -7.07 21.86 21.96
N THR A 17 -7.52 20.96 22.84
CA THR A 17 -7.46 21.16 24.30
C THR A 17 -6.20 20.59 24.95
N GLY A 18 -5.51 19.66 24.27
CA GLY A 18 -4.35 18.94 24.79
C GLY A 18 -4.70 17.83 25.80
N GLU A 19 -5.97 17.62 26.10
CA GLU A 19 -6.44 16.61 27.05
C GLU A 19 -6.26 15.20 26.50
N ILE A 20 -5.93 14.25 27.38
CA ILE A 20 -5.84 12.83 27.04
C ILE A 20 -6.63 12.01 28.05
N VAL A 21 -7.44 11.09 27.54
CA VAL A 21 -8.17 10.14 28.37
C VAL A 21 -7.19 9.06 28.86
N SER A 22 -7.30 8.67 30.13
CA SER A 22 -6.49 7.58 30.67
C SER A 22 -6.74 6.29 29.90
N THR A 23 -5.74 5.41 29.79
CA THR A 23 -5.89 4.12 29.10
C THR A 23 -7.05 3.29 29.67
N ALA A 24 -7.20 3.28 31.00
CA ALA A 24 -8.27 2.57 31.69
C ALA A 24 -9.65 3.12 31.33
N ASP A 25 -9.82 4.44 31.40
CA ASP A 25 -11.10 5.07 31.05
C ASP A 25 -11.42 4.89 29.56
N ARG A 26 -10.40 5.00 28.69
CA ARG A 26 -10.59 4.84 27.24
C ARG A 26 -11.07 3.44 26.87
N LEU A 27 -10.54 2.39 27.51
CA LEU A 27 -10.99 1.01 27.32
C LEU A 27 -12.42 0.81 27.85
N ASN A 28 -12.75 1.37 29.02
CA ASN A 28 -14.13 1.33 29.54
C ASN A 28 -15.12 2.06 28.63
N GLN A 29 -14.72 3.17 28.02
CA GLN A 29 -15.51 3.88 27.02
C GLN A 29 -15.83 3.02 25.80
N VAL A 30 -14.92 2.13 25.35
CA VAL A 30 -15.22 1.19 24.25
C VAL A 30 -16.36 0.26 24.63
N VAL A 31 -16.30 -0.33 25.82
CA VAL A 31 -17.31 -1.28 26.32
C VAL A 31 -18.66 -0.58 26.48
N GLU A 32 -18.67 0.63 27.04
CA GLU A 32 -19.90 1.43 27.20
C GLU A 32 -20.47 1.88 25.85
N THR A 33 -19.62 2.25 24.89
CA THR A 33 -20.06 2.58 23.52
C THR A 33 -20.73 1.37 22.87
N ALA A 34 -20.19 0.16 23.06
CA ALA A 34 -20.79 -1.06 22.53
C ALA A 34 -22.16 -1.36 23.16
N ARG A 35 -22.29 -1.18 24.48
CA ARG A 35 -23.56 -1.30 25.19
C ARG A 35 -24.58 -0.28 24.68
N ARG A 36 -24.17 0.97 24.51
CA ARG A 36 -25.03 2.03 23.98
C ARG A 36 -25.42 1.80 22.51
N ALA A 37 -24.51 1.27 21.69
CA ALA A 37 -24.79 0.90 20.31
C ALA A 37 -25.83 -0.22 20.22
N GLU A 38 -25.80 -1.21 21.11
CA GLU A 38 -26.86 -2.22 21.24
C GLU A 38 -28.20 -1.58 21.60
N ASP A 39 -28.24 -0.74 22.64
CA ASP A 39 -29.47 -0.05 23.06
C ASP A 39 -30.11 0.80 21.94
N LEU A 40 -29.27 1.35 21.06
CA LEU A 40 -29.68 2.19 19.92
C LEU A 40 -30.02 1.39 18.65
N GLY A 41 -29.85 0.06 18.67
CA GLY A 41 -30.22 -0.80 17.54
C GLY A 41 -29.23 -0.82 16.37
N TYR A 42 -27.93 -0.57 16.65
CA TYR A 42 -26.86 -0.91 15.71
C TYR A 42 -26.78 -2.42 15.53
N ASP A 43 -26.46 -2.87 14.33
CA ASP A 43 -26.45 -4.29 14.00
C ASP A 43 -25.15 -4.99 14.45
N SER A 44 -24.04 -4.25 14.51
CA SER A 44 -22.73 -4.79 14.90
C SER A 44 -21.83 -3.77 15.62
N PHE A 45 -20.96 -4.26 16.50
CA PHE A 45 -19.84 -3.51 17.06
C PHE A 45 -18.52 -4.22 16.71
N SER A 46 -17.52 -3.44 16.32
CA SER A 46 -16.24 -3.92 15.82
C SER A 46 -15.06 -3.31 16.56
N VAL A 47 -14.07 -4.14 16.86
CA VAL A 47 -12.80 -3.72 17.46
C VAL A 47 -11.66 -4.03 16.49
N GLY A 48 -10.92 -3.00 16.09
CA GLY A 48 -9.75 -3.16 15.22
C GLY A 48 -8.48 -3.48 15.99
N GLU A 49 -7.56 -4.20 15.38
CA GLU A 49 -6.26 -4.54 15.96
C GLU A 49 -5.16 -3.61 15.44
N ARG A 50 -4.35 -3.05 16.35
CA ARG A 50 -3.20 -2.20 16.04
C ARG A 50 -2.01 -2.54 16.94
N HIS A 51 -0.81 -2.39 16.38
CA HIS A 51 0.48 -2.59 17.06
C HIS A 51 1.43 -1.45 16.70
N ALA A 52 2.49 -1.24 17.48
CA ALA A 52 3.61 -0.33 17.15
C ALA A 52 3.28 1.17 16.94
N GLY A 53 2.08 1.65 17.29
CA GLY A 53 1.66 3.05 17.10
C GLY A 53 0.88 3.60 18.30
N GLU A 54 0.24 4.76 18.11
CA GLU A 54 -0.57 5.45 19.15
C GLU A 54 -1.95 4.80 19.36
N PHE A 55 -1.97 3.49 19.62
CA PHE A 55 -3.17 2.68 19.78
C PHE A 55 -3.03 1.73 20.95
N ILE A 56 -4.14 1.44 21.63
CA ILE A 56 -4.18 0.51 22.77
C ILE A 56 -5.07 -0.71 22.48
N SER A 57 -5.20 -1.05 21.19
CA SER A 57 -6.08 -2.11 20.66
C SER A 57 -5.34 -3.36 20.18
N SER A 58 -4.23 -3.73 20.82
CA SER A 58 -3.41 -4.88 20.41
C SER A 58 -4.06 -6.24 20.63
N SER A 59 -5.12 -6.32 21.46
CA SER A 59 -5.86 -7.54 21.76
C SER A 59 -7.37 -7.33 21.56
N PRO A 60 -7.87 -7.31 20.31
CA PRO A 60 -9.30 -7.19 20.04
C PRO A 60 -10.10 -8.34 20.66
N THR A 61 -9.52 -9.54 20.78
CA THR A 61 -10.18 -10.71 21.38
C THR A 61 -10.57 -10.46 22.84
N THR A 62 -9.68 -9.86 23.63
CA THR A 62 -9.95 -9.52 25.04
C THR A 62 -11.07 -8.49 25.15
N VAL A 63 -11.03 -7.44 24.34
CA VAL A 63 -12.05 -6.37 24.36
C VAL A 63 -13.40 -6.91 23.88
N LEU A 64 -13.43 -7.71 22.82
CA LEU A 64 -14.65 -8.34 22.31
C LEU A 64 -15.25 -9.34 23.31
N ALA A 65 -14.43 -10.08 24.07
CA ALA A 65 -14.92 -10.93 25.15
C ALA A 65 -15.60 -10.12 26.27
N ALA A 66 -15.03 -8.97 26.64
CA ALA A 66 -15.65 -8.06 27.61
C ALA A 66 -16.99 -7.51 27.09
N ILE A 67 -17.04 -7.11 25.81
CA ILE A 67 -18.29 -6.64 25.17
C ILE A 67 -19.31 -7.78 25.09
N ALA A 68 -18.88 -9.02 24.77
CA ALA A 68 -19.76 -10.19 24.72
C ALA A 68 -20.48 -10.44 26.04
N ALA A 69 -19.80 -10.21 27.16
CA ALA A 69 -20.33 -10.42 28.51
C ALA A 69 -21.39 -9.38 28.92
N VAL A 70 -21.40 -8.19 28.31
CA VAL A 70 -22.32 -7.08 28.66
C VAL A 70 -23.33 -6.75 27.57
N THR A 71 -23.36 -7.51 26.48
CA THR A 71 -24.31 -7.36 25.36
C THR A 71 -25.02 -8.67 25.05
N THR A 72 -26.18 -8.60 24.42
CA THR A 72 -27.07 -9.75 24.27
C THR A 72 -27.44 -10.09 22.83
N SER A 73 -27.38 -9.13 21.92
CA SER A 73 -27.97 -9.20 20.57
C SER A 73 -27.06 -8.61 19.48
N ILE A 74 -26.31 -7.55 19.76
CA ILE A 74 -25.42 -6.90 18.79
C ILE A 74 -24.35 -7.88 18.29
N ARG A 75 -24.08 -7.90 16.99
CA ARG A 75 -23.05 -8.79 16.44
C ARG A 75 -21.67 -8.27 16.78
N LEU A 76 -20.75 -9.17 17.09
CA LEU A 76 -19.38 -8.83 17.47
C LEU A 76 -18.47 -9.09 16.27
N GLN A 77 -17.66 -8.11 15.90
CA GLN A 77 -16.74 -8.24 14.77
C GLN A 77 -15.33 -7.77 15.11
N SER A 78 -14.31 -8.31 14.46
CA SER A 78 -13.00 -7.64 14.39
C SER A 78 -12.94 -6.67 13.21
N GLY A 79 -12.08 -5.66 13.25
CA GLY A 79 -12.00 -4.63 12.19
C GLY A 79 -10.62 -3.99 12.01
N VAL A 80 -9.53 -4.73 11.80
CA VAL A 80 -9.44 -6.16 11.45
C VAL A 80 -8.72 -6.93 12.56
N THR A 81 -8.76 -8.26 12.49
CA THR A 81 -7.73 -9.16 13.04
C THR A 81 -6.52 -9.15 12.10
N VAL A 82 -5.33 -8.84 12.60
CA VAL A 82 -4.09 -8.85 11.82
C VAL A 82 -3.58 -10.29 11.67
N LEU A 83 -4.35 -11.14 10.99
CA LEU A 83 -4.09 -12.57 10.89
C LEU A 83 -2.69 -12.88 10.33
N SER A 84 -2.14 -12.01 9.48
CA SER A 84 -0.79 -12.18 8.92
C SER A 84 0.29 -12.29 10.01
N VAL A 85 0.11 -11.69 11.19
CA VAL A 85 1.12 -11.75 12.28
C VAL A 85 0.80 -12.75 13.39
N LEU A 86 -0.42 -13.28 13.45
CA LEU A 86 -0.87 -14.16 14.54
C LEU A 86 -0.66 -15.65 14.23
N ASP A 87 -0.68 -16.51 15.25
CA ASP A 87 -0.76 -17.97 15.08
C ASP A 87 -2.22 -18.39 14.83
N PRO A 88 -2.55 -19.05 13.69
CA PRO A 88 -3.90 -19.51 13.39
C PRO A 88 -4.53 -20.40 14.46
N VAL A 89 -3.74 -21.18 15.21
CA VAL A 89 -4.26 -22.02 16.30
C VAL A 89 -4.82 -21.17 17.41
N ARG A 90 -4.09 -20.12 17.83
CA ARG A 90 -4.57 -19.18 18.86
C ARG A 90 -5.75 -18.37 18.39
N VAL A 91 -5.72 -17.88 17.15
CA VAL A 91 -6.88 -17.21 16.56
C VAL A 91 -8.11 -18.13 16.55
N ALA A 92 -7.94 -19.41 16.21
CA ALA A 92 -9.05 -20.36 16.20
C ALA A 92 -9.67 -20.54 17.59
N GLU A 93 -8.85 -20.72 18.63
CA GLU A 93 -9.30 -20.94 20.01
C GLU A 93 -9.93 -19.68 20.64
N ASP A 94 -9.27 -18.53 20.51
CA ASP A 94 -9.72 -17.27 21.12
C ASP A 94 -11.08 -16.85 20.58
N TYR A 95 -11.21 -16.80 19.25
CA TYR A 95 -12.45 -16.39 18.61
C TYR A 95 -13.55 -17.45 18.76
N ALA A 96 -13.25 -18.75 18.77
CA ALA A 96 -14.26 -19.75 19.11
C ALA A 96 -14.77 -19.59 20.55
N THR A 97 -13.90 -19.20 21.48
CA THR A 97 -14.29 -18.89 22.87
C THR A 97 -15.23 -17.69 22.93
N ILE A 98 -14.94 -16.61 22.20
CA ILE A 98 -15.84 -15.45 22.10
C ILE A 98 -17.17 -15.83 21.44
N ASP A 99 -17.15 -16.66 20.38
CA ASP A 99 -18.37 -17.12 19.72
C ASP A 99 -19.25 -17.95 20.66
N GLN A 100 -18.65 -18.79 21.52
CA GLN A 100 -19.35 -19.52 22.58
C GLN A 100 -19.95 -18.59 23.63
N LEU A 101 -19.17 -17.64 24.16
CA LEU A 101 -19.64 -16.66 25.14
C LEU A 101 -20.77 -15.78 24.60
N SER A 102 -20.65 -15.39 23.33
CA SER A 102 -21.62 -14.53 22.65
C SER A 102 -22.82 -15.29 22.07
N ARG A 103 -22.84 -16.63 22.15
CA ARG A 103 -23.87 -17.51 21.58
C ARG A 103 -24.05 -17.35 20.06
N GLY A 104 -22.95 -17.34 19.32
CA GLY A 104 -22.97 -17.35 17.85
C GLY A 104 -23.01 -15.98 17.18
N ARG A 105 -22.76 -14.88 17.92
CA ARG A 105 -22.83 -13.50 17.43
C ARG A 105 -21.53 -13.03 16.76
N LEU A 106 -20.48 -13.86 16.72
CA LEU A 106 -19.17 -13.45 16.24
C LEU A 106 -19.04 -13.56 14.72
N GLU A 107 -18.42 -12.54 14.12
CA GLU A 107 -17.84 -12.55 12.78
C GLU A 107 -16.41 -11.99 12.85
N LEU A 108 -15.56 -12.28 11.86
CA LEU A 108 -14.20 -11.73 11.82
C LEU A 108 -14.00 -10.94 10.54
N VAL A 109 -13.26 -9.82 10.62
CA VAL A 109 -12.59 -9.25 9.45
C VAL A 109 -11.11 -9.55 9.59
N ILE A 110 -10.51 -10.25 8.63
CA ILE A 110 -9.07 -10.51 8.62
C ILE A 110 -8.35 -9.56 7.68
N GLY A 111 -7.08 -9.30 7.95
CA GLY A 111 -6.24 -8.55 7.03
C GLY A 111 -4.76 -8.62 7.39
N LYS A 112 -3.95 -7.96 6.57
CA LYS A 112 -2.51 -7.88 6.77
C LYS A 112 -2.06 -6.85 7.82
N GLY A 113 -2.98 -6.03 8.32
CA GLY A 113 -2.66 -4.86 9.17
C GLY A 113 -2.08 -3.67 8.41
N ASN A 114 -1.85 -2.59 9.13
CA ASN A 114 -1.49 -1.29 8.54
C ASN A 114 -0.06 -0.86 8.85
N GLU A 115 0.51 -1.29 9.97
CA GLU A 115 1.77 -0.74 10.46
C GLU A 115 2.95 -1.56 9.96
N VAL A 116 3.97 -0.91 9.40
CA VAL A 116 5.19 -1.58 8.94
C VAL A 116 5.91 -2.26 10.10
N LEU A 117 6.00 -1.55 11.23
CA LEU A 117 6.71 -2.00 12.42
C LEU A 117 6.06 -3.21 13.13
N GLN A 118 4.82 -3.58 12.79
CA GLN A 118 4.16 -4.71 13.44
C GLN A 118 4.85 -6.05 13.11
N TYR A 119 5.39 -6.23 11.90
CA TYR A 119 6.00 -7.50 11.48
C TYR A 119 7.24 -7.88 12.30
N PRO A 120 8.25 -7.00 12.46
CA PRO A 120 9.41 -7.31 13.30
C PRO A 120 9.05 -7.49 14.77
N LEU A 121 8.00 -6.85 15.30
CA LEU A 121 7.52 -7.10 16.68
C LEU A 121 7.11 -8.55 16.91
N PHE A 122 6.63 -9.24 15.88
CA PHE A 122 6.27 -10.66 15.94
C PHE A 122 7.33 -11.58 15.30
N GLY A 123 8.52 -11.06 15.00
CA GLY A 123 9.61 -11.84 14.39
C GLY A 123 9.34 -12.29 12.96
N LEU A 124 8.52 -11.55 12.21
CA LEU A 124 8.13 -11.85 10.84
C LEU A 124 8.70 -10.83 9.85
N ASP A 125 8.79 -11.24 8.58
CA ASP A 125 9.22 -10.37 7.48
C ASP A 125 8.00 -9.75 6.78
N LEU A 126 8.00 -8.42 6.63
CA LEU A 126 6.94 -7.70 5.91
C LEU A 126 6.79 -8.18 4.47
N ALA A 127 7.88 -8.62 3.84
CA ALA A 127 7.87 -9.07 2.45
C ALA A 127 7.02 -10.33 2.21
N ASP A 128 6.70 -11.08 3.29
CA ASP A 128 5.86 -12.27 3.25
C ASP A 128 4.40 -11.96 3.64
N GLN A 129 4.00 -10.70 3.87
CA GLN A 129 2.69 -10.33 4.45
C GLN A 129 1.45 -10.97 3.80
N TRP A 130 1.46 -11.12 2.48
CA TRP A 130 0.33 -11.66 1.73
C TRP A 130 0.31 -13.19 1.74
N ASP A 131 1.49 -13.81 1.62
CA ASP A 131 1.65 -15.26 1.72
C ASP A 131 1.32 -15.74 3.15
N LEU A 132 1.76 -14.96 4.15
CA LEU A 132 1.39 -15.13 5.55
C LEU A 132 -0.12 -15.12 5.72
N LEU A 133 -0.80 -14.09 5.22
CA LEU A 133 -2.26 -13.97 5.32
C LEU A 133 -2.96 -15.17 4.66
N ALA A 134 -2.57 -15.53 3.43
CA ALA A 134 -3.20 -16.61 2.67
C ALA A 134 -2.99 -17.98 3.34
N GLU A 135 -1.76 -18.34 3.72
CA GLU A 135 -1.46 -19.62 4.37
C GLU A 135 -2.15 -19.75 5.72
N LYS A 136 -2.04 -18.69 6.55
CA LYS A 136 -2.64 -18.66 7.89
C LYS A 136 -4.15 -18.73 7.83
N TYR A 137 -4.76 -18.10 6.83
CA TYR A 137 -6.19 -18.18 6.63
C TYR A 137 -6.66 -19.57 6.19
N ALA A 138 -5.95 -20.19 5.26
CA ALA A 138 -6.25 -21.56 4.83
C ALA A 138 -6.22 -22.53 6.03
N LEU A 139 -5.23 -22.42 6.92
CA LEU A 139 -5.18 -23.22 8.15
C LEU A 139 -6.33 -22.87 9.11
N LEU A 140 -6.60 -21.59 9.36
CA LEU A 140 -7.67 -21.15 10.28
C LEU A 140 -9.03 -21.76 9.91
N ARG A 141 -9.38 -21.78 8.61
CA ARG A 141 -10.65 -22.36 8.15
C ARG A 141 -10.74 -23.86 8.48
N ARG A 142 -9.66 -24.62 8.28
CA ARG A 142 -9.61 -26.04 8.61
C ARG A 142 -9.72 -26.26 10.12
N LEU A 143 -9.02 -25.44 10.91
CA LEU A 143 -9.06 -25.50 12.37
C LEU A 143 -10.48 -25.35 12.93
N TRP A 144 -11.38 -24.60 12.29
CA TRP A 144 -12.78 -24.48 12.74
C TRP A 144 -13.78 -25.46 12.15
N THR A 145 -13.43 -26.18 11.09
CA THR A 145 -14.38 -27.01 10.34
C THR A 145 -14.04 -28.51 10.38
N GLU A 146 -12.78 -28.85 10.54
CA GLU A 146 -12.27 -30.22 10.57
C GLU A 146 -11.85 -30.62 12.00
N GLU A 147 -11.68 -31.93 12.21
CA GLU A 147 -11.12 -32.55 13.41
C GLU A 147 -9.88 -33.36 13.01
N SER A 148 -8.95 -33.55 13.95
CA SER A 148 -7.76 -34.39 13.78
C SER A 148 -6.91 -34.00 12.56
N ILE A 149 -6.75 -32.70 12.33
CA ILE A 149 -5.99 -32.22 11.16
C ILE A 149 -4.49 -32.30 11.40
N THR A 150 -3.75 -32.52 10.32
CA THR A 150 -2.34 -32.20 10.21
C THR A 150 -2.14 -31.06 9.23
N TRP A 151 -1.04 -30.33 9.39
CA TRP A 151 -0.71 -29.16 8.58
C TRP A 151 0.79 -29.07 8.33
N SER A 152 1.15 -28.74 7.10
CA SER A 152 2.50 -28.35 6.73
C SER A 152 2.41 -27.12 5.84
N GLY A 153 3.26 -26.14 6.11
CA GLY A 153 3.31 -24.84 5.42
C GLY A 153 4.65 -24.16 5.70
N ARG A 154 4.83 -22.94 5.18
CA ARG A 154 6.07 -22.17 5.28
C ARG A 154 6.16 -21.35 6.57
N PHE A 155 5.04 -20.87 7.09
CA PHE A 155 5.03 -19.77 8.08
C PHE A 155 4.71 -20.18 9.52
N ARG A 156 4.52 -21.48 9.77
CA ARG A 156 4.48 -22.04 11.12
C ARG A 156 5.06 -23.44 11.13
N ALA A 157 5.54 -23.88 12.29
CA ALA A 157 5.98 -25.27 12.48
C ALA A 157 4.86 -26.25 12.09
N ALA A 158 5.16 -27.40 11.48
CA ALA A 158 4.12 -28.34 11.08
C ALA A 158 3.26 -28.82 12.29
N LEU A 159 1.98 -29.07 12.05
CA LEU A 159 1.13 -29.87 12.95
C LEU A 159 1.29 -31.33 12.52
N THR A 160 2.24 -32.04 13.14
CA THR A 160 2.56 -33.43 12.81
C THR A 160 1.61 -34.42 13.48
N GLU A 161 1.16 -34.09 14.69
CA GLU A 161 0.17 -34.89 15.42
C GLU A 161 -1.25 -34.45 15.04
N PRO A 162 -2.21 -35.39 14.91
CA PRO A 162 -3.62 -35.07 14.66
C PRO A 162 -4.14 -34.08 15.70
N THR A 163 -4.47 -32.87 15.25
CA THR A 163 -4.82 -31.75 16.11
C THR A 163 -6.29 -31.34 15.92
N THR A 164 -7.01 -31.17 17.02
CA THR A 164 -8.36 -30.57 17.04
C THR A 164 -8.35 -29.40 18.01
N THR A 165 -8.71 -28.20 17.55
CA THR A 165 -8.83 -27.02 18.42
C THR A 165 -10.15 -27.05 19.20
N THR A 166 -10.09 -26.59 20.45
CA THR A 166 -11.24 -26.46 21.34
C THR A 166 -11.22 -25.11 22.07
N PRO A 167 -12.38 -24.47 22.31
CA PRO A 167 -13.72 -24.93 21.96
C PRO A 167 -13.99 -24.85 20.44
N ARG A 168 -15.04 -25.53 19.96
CA ARG A 168 -15.56 -25.30 18.61
C ARG A 168 -16.41 -24.04 18.59
N PRO A 169 -16.51 -23.32 17.48
CA PRO A 169 -17.48 -22.22 17.34
C PRO A 169 -18.92 -22.66 17.64
N PHE A 170 -19.74 -21.77 18.19
CA PHE A 170 -21.05 -22.08 18.78
C PHE A 170 -22.04 -22.66 17.75
N ALA A 171 -22.06 -22.08 16.55
CA ALA A 171 -22.94 -22.48 15.45
C ALA A 171 -22.16 -22.73 14.16
N GLY A 172 -21.00 -23.39 14.27
CA GLY A 172 -20.06 -23.61 13.17
C GLY A 172 -19.15 -22.41 12.88
N ALA A 173 -18.24 -22.55 11.92
CA ALA A 173 -17.19 -21.57 11.64
C ALA A 173 -17.75 -20.15 11.35
N PRO A 174 -17.35 -19.11 12.12
CA PRO A 174 -17.80 -17.72 11.93
C PRO A 174 -17.69 -17.24 10.50
N ARG A 175 -18.55 -16.30 10.09
CA ARG A 175 -18.37 -15.60 8.81
C ARG A 175 -17.07 -14.81 8.90
N VAL A 176 -16.23 -14.96 7.88
CA VAL A 176 -14.99 -14.21 7.75
C VAL A 176 -15.11 -13.25 6.59
N TRP A 177 -14.80 -11.99 6.84
CA TRP A 177 -14.68 -10.90 5.89
C TRP A 177 -13.19 -10.64 5.63
N HIS A 178 -12.85 -10.13 4.46
CA HIS A 178 -11.49 -9.70 4.15
C HIS A 178 -11.40 -8.19 4.09
N GLY A 179 -10.58 -7.61 4.97
CA GLY A 179 -10.32 -6.19 5.00
C GLY A 179 -9.36 -5.79 3.89
N SER A 180 -9.73 -4.78 3.10
CA SER A 180 -8.85 -4.16 2.12
C SER A 180 -9.07 -2.65 2.04
N ALA A 181 -7.98 -1.92 1.82
CA ALA A 181 -8.04 -0.49 1.50
C ALA A 181 -7.63 -0.27 0.04
N THR A 182 -6.47 -0.81 -0.33
CA THR A 182 -5.81 -0.57 -1.63
C THR A 182 -5.30 -1.85 -2.28
N SER A 183 -5.48 -3.02 -1.64
CA SER A 183 -4.88 -4.27 -2.09
C SER A 183 -5.86 -5.13 -2.89
N LEU A 184 -5.56 -5.32 -4.17
CA LEU A 184 -6.24 -6.30 -5.02
C LEU A 184 -6.00 -7.74 -4.53
N ALA A 185 -4.87 -8.04 -3.88
CA ALA A 185 -4.58 -9.37 -3.36
C ALA A 185 -5.56 -9.79 -2.24
N SER A 186 -5.92 -8.88 -1.34
CA SER A 186 -6.96 -9.14 -0.32
C SER A 186 -8.32 -9.39 -0.97
N ALA A 187 -8.68 -8.61 -1.99
CA ALA A 187 -9.94 -8.77 -2.72
C ALA A 187 -10.00 -10.11 -3.46
N ALA A 188 -8.91 -10.48 -4.16
CA ALA A 188 -8.80 -11.77 -4.84
C ALA A 188 -8.86 -12.95 -3.86
N LEU A 189 -8.22 -12.85 -2.69
CA LEU A 189 -8.29 -13.88 -1.65
C LEU A 189 -9.73 -14.04 -1.10
N ALA A 190 -10.45 -12.94 -0.89
CA ALA A 190 -11.85 -12.97 -0.48
C ALA A 190 -12.71 -13.70 -1.52
N ALA A 191 -12.53 -13.34 -2.79
CA ALA A 191 -13.22 -13.94 -3.92
C ALA A 191 -12.89 -15.42 -4.08
N GLN A 192 -11.63 -15.82 -3.92
CA GLN A 192 -11.19 -17.22 -4.00
C GLN A 192 -11.99 -18.11 -3.04
N TRP A 193 -12.22 -17.65 -1.81
CA TRP A 193 -12.96 -18.39 -0.78
C TRP A 193 -14.48 -18.14 -0.77
N GLY A 194 -14.97 -17.26 -1.66
CA GLY A 194 -16.37 -16.86 -1.73
C GLY A 194 -16.83 -16.12 -0.48
N ASP A 195 -15.90 -15.42 0.17
CA ASP A 195 -16.11 -14.67 1.40
C ASP A 195 -16.47 -13.21 1.09
N PRO A 196 -17.17 -12.52 2.00
CA PRO A 196 -17.43 -11.08 1.90
C PRO A 196 -16.16 -10.22 1.93
N LEU A 197 -16.22 -9.06 1.26
CA LEU A 197 -15.17 -8.04 1.30
C LEU A 197 -15.57 -6.90 2.23
N PHE A 198 -14.61 -6.33 2.96
CA PHE A 198 -14.79 -5.11 3.74
C PHE A 198 -13.79 -4.06 3.28
N THR A 199 -14.28 -2.98 2.69
CA THR A 199 -13.45 -1.85 2.25
C THR A 199 -13.28 -0.83 3.37
N ALA A 200 -12.05 -0.38 3.61
CA ALA A 200 -11.77 0.58 4.68
C ALA A 200 -12.42 1.95 4.42
N ASN A 201 -12.51 2.35 3.14
CA ASN A 201 -13.06 3.63 2.68
C ASN A 201 -12.69 4.82 3.59
N ALA A 202 -11.37 5.04 3.73
CA ALA A 202 -10.81 5.83 4.83
C ALA A 202 -9.87 6.97 4.44
N ILE A 203 -9.11 6.78 3.37
CA ILE A 203 -7.95 7.61 3.05
C ILE A 203 -7.81 7.87 1.55
N GLN A 204 -8.59 7.20 0.71
CA GLN A 204 -8.54 7.36 -0.75
C GLN A 204 -9.84 7.99 -1.26
N PRO A 205 -9.83 8.56 -2.47
CA PRO A 205 -11.04 8.87 -3.20
C PRO A 205 -11.92 7.63 -3.42
N ARG A 206 -13.23 7.87 -3.48
CA ARG A 206 -14.23 6.79 -3.60
C ARG A 206 -14.05 5.95 -4.86
N GLU A 207 -13.55 6.56 -5.93
CA GLU A 207 -13.28 5.92 -7.22
C GLU A 207 -12.20 4.84 -7.09
N ASN A 208 -11.21 5.01 -6.20
CA ASN A 208 -10.18 4.00 -5.97
C ASN A 208 -10.74 2.75 -5.29
N TYR A 209 -11.66 2.91 -4.34
CA TYR A 209 -12.34 1.78 -3.72
C TYR A 209 -13.30 1.09 -4.70
N LYS A 210 -13.90 1.82 -5.63
CA LYS A 210 -14.70 1.21 -6.70
C LYS A 210 -13.86 0.23 -7.54
N LEU A 211 -12.64 0.59 -7.93
CA LEU A 211 -11.75 -0.30 -8.69
C LEU A 211 -11.48 -1.61 -7.93
N LEU A 212 -11.24 -1.51 -6.62
CA LEU A 212 -11.05 -2.67 -5.74
C LEU A 212 -12.31 -3.56 -5.66
N ILE A 213 -13.48 -2.95 -5.55
CA ILE A 213 -14.78 -3.64 -5.48
C ILE A 213 -15.09 -4.35 -6.80
N ASP A 214 -14.86 -3.68 -7.94
CA ASP A 214 -15.10 -4.24 -9.25
C ASP A 214 -14.18 -5.45 -9.48
N HIS A 215 -12.90 -5.35 -9.12
CA HIS A 215 -11.97 -6.49 -9.16
C HIS A 215 -12.44 -7.66 -8.28
N TYR A 216 -12.90 -7.39 -7.06
CA TYR A 216 -13.47 -8.43 -6.19
C TYR A 216 -14.66 -9.13 -6.85
N ARG A 217 -15.55 -8.37 -7.50
CA ARG A 217 -16.74 -8.92 -8.15
C ARG A 217 -16.39 -9.83 -9.33
N GLU A 218 -15.50 -9.36 -10.19
CA GLU A 218 -14.97 -10.13 -11.33
C GLU A 218 -14.34 -11.44 -10.85
N GLU A 219 -13.48 -11.37 -9.82
CA GLU A 219 -12.84 -12.54 -9.25
C GLU A 219 -13.84 -13.50 -8.58
N TYR A 220 -14.86 -12.98 -7.90
CA TYR A 220 -15.87 -13.80 -7.22
C TYR A 220 -16.70 -14.60 -8.23
N GLU A 221 -17.08 -13.95 -9.34
CA GLU A 221 -17.74 -14.60 -10.48
C GLU A 221 -16.83 -15.62 -11.15
N ARG A 222 -15.55 -15.29 -11.37
CA ARG A 222 -14.56 -16.19 -11.97
C ARG A 222 -14.39 -17.49 -11.17
N HIS A 223 -14.50 -17.43 -9.84
CA HIS A 223 -14.46 -18.59 -8.96
C HIS A 223 -15.81 -19.32 -8.82
N GLY A 224 -16.88 -18.83 -9.48
CA GLY A 224 -18.18 -19.52 -9.57
C GLY A 224 -19.02 -19.49 -8.30
N HIS A 225 -18.80 -18.52 -7.41
CA HIS A 225 -19.56 -18.40 -6.16
C HIS A 225 -20.93 -17.76 -6.39
N ASP A 226 -21.92 -18.11 -5.55
CA ASP A 226 -23.27 -17.55 -5.62
C ASP A 226 -23.28 -16.04 -5.29
N PRO A 227 -23.68 -15.15 -6.20
CA PRO A 227 -23.66 -13.71 -5.99
C PRO A 227 -24.57 -13.25 -4.84
N ARG A 228 -25.55 -14.05 -4.41
CA ARG A 228 -26.41 -13.73 -3.25
C ARG A 228 -25.66 -13.73 -1.91
N HIS A 229 -24.43 -14.21 -1.89
CA HIS A 229 -23.58 -14.23 -0.70
C HIS A 229 -22.35 -13.30 -0.83
N GLN A 230 -22.27 -12.52 -1.91
CA GLN A 230 -21.24 -11.53 -2.20
C GLN A 230 -21.50 -10.23 -1.42
N TYR A 231 -21.47 -10.30 -0.10
CA TYR A 231 -21.72 -9.14 0.75
C TYR A 231 -20.52 -8.19 0.76
N LEU A 232 -20.81 -6.89 0.85
CA LEU A 232 -19.78 -5.85 0.87
C LEU A 232 -19.95 -4.91 2.08
N GLY A 233 -18.86 -4.70 2.82
CA GLY A 233 -18.75 -3.68 3.86
C GLY A 233 -18.02 -2.44 3.36
N SER A 234 -18.43 -1.27 3.84
CA SER A 234 -17.76 0.01 3.62
C SER A 234 -17.56 0.73 4.94
N GLY A 235 -16.32 1.12 5.23
CA GLY A 235 -16.02 2.06 6.30
C GLY A 235 -16.37 3.50 5.92
N SER A 236 -16.30 4.41 6.89
CA SER A 236 -16.28 5.86 6.69
C SER A 236 -14.96 6.48 7.18
N GLY A 237 -13.93 5.66 7.38
CA GLY A 237 -12.58 6.09 7.67
C GLY A 237 -12.30 6.71 9.02
N ALA A 238 -11.04 7.16 9.16
CA ALA A 238 -10.55 7.99 10.27
C ALA A 238 -11.14 9.42 10.26
N GLY A 239 -12.00 9.75 9.28
CA GLY A 239 -12.64 11.06 9.14
C GLY A 239 -13.85 11.30 10.05
N GLY A 240 -14.21 10.31 10.87
CA GLY A 240 -15.22 10.44 11.92
C GLY A 240 -16.66 10.63 11.42
N VAL A 241 -17.61 10.36 12.31
CA VAL A 241 -18.98 10.85 12.20
C VAL A 241 -19.12 12.09 13.07
N PHE A 242 -19.72 13.15 12.55
CA PHE A 242 -20.12 14.29 13.37
C PHE A 242 -21.44 14.88 12.85
N ILE A 243 -22.48 14.81 13.67
CA ILE A 243 -23.82 15.30 13.31
C ILE A 243 -24.13 16.56 14.12
N ALA A 244 -24.59 17.58 13.41
CA ALA A 244 -25.21 18.76 14.00
C ALA A 244 -26.50 19.10 13.22
N ASP A 245 -27.26 20.10 13.67
CA ASP A 245 -28.54 20.44 13.03
C ASP A 245 -28.36 21.02 11.61
N THR A 246 -27.17 21.55 11.31
CA THR A 246 -26.80 21.99 9.97
C THR A 246 -25.38 21.57 9.63
N THR A 247 -25.08 21.42 8.34
CA THR A 247 -23.74 21.06 7.88
C THR A 247 -22.70 22.12 8.25
N GLN A 248 -23.08 23.40 8.23
CA GLN A 248 -22.24 24.52 8.62
C GLN A 248 -21.91 24.47 10.12
N GLU A 249 -22.88 24.09 10.96
CA GLU A 249 -22.65 23.86 12.39
C GLU A 249 -21.66 22.72 12.62
N ALA A 250 -21.88 21.59 11.95
CA ALA A 250 -21.02 20.41 12.08
C ALA A 250 -19.58 20.73 11.69
N LYS A 251 -19.38 21.41 10.57
CA LYS A 251 -18.06 21.88 10.11
C LYS A 251 -17.42 22.85 11.10
N ARG A 252 -18.18 23.79 11.67
CA ARG A 252 -17.64 24.76 12.64
C ARG A 252 -17.20 24.09 13.94
N GLN A 253 -17.97 23.12 14.43
CA GLN A 253 -17.64 22.44 15.69
C GLN A 253 -16.50 21.43 15.53
N PHE A 254 -16.50 20.66 14.43
CA PHE A 254 -15.56 19.55 14.26
C PHE A 254 -14.35 19.87 13.38
N GLY A 255 -14.47 20.84 12.47
CA GLY A 255 -13.42 21.23 11.51
C GLY A 255 -12.05 21.45 12.14
N PRO A 256 -11.93 22.26 13.21
CA PRO A 256 -10.63 22.48 13.87
C PRO A 256 -9.98 21.20 14.41
N VAL A 257 -10.79 20.27 14.94
CA VAL A 257 -10.29 18.98 15.44
C VAL A 257 -9.89 18.07 14.28
N TYR A 258 -10.71 17.99 13.24
CA TYR A 258 -10.42 17.22 12.03
C TYR A 258 -9.10 17.67 11.39
N GLU A 259 -8.97 18.97 11.10
CA GLU A 259 -7.81 19.56 10.45
C GLU A 259 -6.53 19.41 11.27
N ALA A 260 -6.63 19.55 12.59
CA ALA A 260 -5.48 19.33 13.46
C ALA A 260 -5.05 17.85 13.48
N LEU A 261 -5.98 16.89 13.40
CA LEU A 261 -5.66 15.47 13.32
C LEU A 261 -5.10 15.05 11.95
N THR A 262 -5.45 15.75 10.87
CA THR A 262 -4.99 15.45 9.50
C THR A 262 -3.73 16.19 9.09
N SER A 263 -3.46 17.38 9.67
CA SER A 263 -2.29 18.21 9.34
C SER A 263 -0.94 17.54 9.63
N GLY A 264 -0.89 16.57 10.56
CA GLY A 264 0.32 15.80 10.91
C GLY A 264 0.44 14.41 10.28
N ARG A 265 -0.59 13.91 9.59
CA ARG A 265 -0.59 12.54 9.03
C ARG A 265 -0.01 12.50 7.63
N ASN A 266 1.31 12.46 7.53
CA ASN A 266 2.01 12.17 6.27
C ASN A 266 2.81 10.87 6.40
N VAL A 267 2.09 9.75 6.46
CA VAL A 267 2.67 8.42 6.69
C VAL A 267 2.53 7.59 5.41
N PRO A 268 3.61 6.97 4.90
CA PRO A 268 3.58 6.14 3.71
C PRO A 268 2.44 5.10 3.74
N GLY A 269 1.60 5.09 2.70
CA GLY A 269 0.46 4.16 2.59
C GLY A 269 -0.81 4.54 3.37
N ASN A 270 -0.81 5.67 4.10
CA ASN A 270 -1.95 6.15 4.89
C ASN A 270 -2.24 7.66 4.67
N ASN A 271 -1.90 8.18 3.50
CA ASN A 271 -2.05 9.59 3.15
C ASN A 271 -3.44 9.87 2.58
N SER A 272 -4.18 10.78 3.23
CA SER A 272 -5.46 11.28 2.74
C SER A 272 -5.28 12.60 1.99
N PRO A 273 -5.91 12.77 0.80
CA PRO A 273 -5.94 14.08 0.12
C PRO A 273 -6.89 15.08 0.82
N TYR A 274 -7.75 14.59 1.73
CA TYR A 274 -8.76 15.39 2.42
C TYR A 274 -8.18 16.04 3.68
N ARG A 275 -7.42 17.13 3.50
CA ARG A 275 -6.72 17.82 4.58
C ARG A 275 -7.60 18.80 5.35
N ASP A 276 -8.53 19.46 4.67
CA ASP A 276 -9.51 20.37 5.25
C ASP A 276 -10.90 19.72 5.39
N ILE A 277 -11.71 20.26 6.30
CA ILE A 277 -13.04 19.70 6.57
C ILE A 277 -14.01 19.87 5.40
N ASP A 278 -13.88 20.93 4.60
CA ASP A 278 -14.78 21.21 3.50
C ASP A 278 -14.65 20.16 2.39
N HIS A 279 -13.42 19.88 1.98
CA HIS A 279 -13.08 18.85 1.01
C HIS A 279 -13.42 17.44 1.54
N ALA A 280 -13.18 17.17 2.83
CA ALA A 280 -13.54 15.90 3.45
C ALA A 280 -15.06 15.66 3.46
N VAL A 281 -15.85 16.71 3.69
CA VAL A 281 -17.33 16.65 3.68
C VAL A 281 -17.87 16.54 2.25
N ALA A 282 -17.28 17.24 1.29
CA ALA A 282 -17.73 17.21 -0.10
C ALA A 282 -17.40 15.87 -0.78
N ASP A 283 -16.13 15.50 -0.78
CA ASP A 283 -15.60 14.45 -1.65
C ASP A 283 -14.91 13.31 -0.89
N GLY A 284 -14.58 13.54 0.38
CA GLY A 284 -13.90 12.56 1.23
C GLY A 284 -14.83 11.60 1.98
N PRO A 285 -14.27 10.64 2.74
CA PRO A 285 -15.06 9.64 3.46
C PRO A 285 -15.72 10.15 4.75
N ALA A 286 -15.42 11.37 5.20
CA ALA A 286 -15.92 11.93 6.46
C ALA A 286 -17.45 12.11 6.42
N LEU A 287 -18.15 11.58 7.43
CA LEU A 287 -19.60 11.68 7.57
C LEU A 287 -19.93 12.82 8.54
N VAL A 288 -19.68 14.05 8.09
CA VAL A 288 -19.83 15.27 8.87
C VAL A 288 -20.88 16.17 8.23
N GLY A 289 -21.95 16.51 8.94
CA GLY A 289 -23.01 17.34 8.40
C GLY A 289 -24.32 17.35 9.18
N SER A 290 -25.38 17.87 8.53
CA SER A 290 -26.76 17.57 8.96
C SER A 290 -27.10 16.10 8.72
N PRO A 291 -28.16 15.56 9.35
CA PRO A 291 -28.64 14.22 9.06
C PRO A 291 -28.88 13.98 7.57
N GLU A 292 -29.51 14.93 6.86
CA GLU A 292 -29.77 14.81 5.42
C GLU A 292 -28.47 14.70 4.62
N GLN A 293 -27.48 15.57 4.92
CA GLN A 293 -26.18 15.53 4.25
C GLN A 293 -25.48 14.18 4.45
N VAL A 294 -25.55 13.62 5.66
CA VAL A 294 -24.94 12.32 5.97
C VAL A 294 -25.68 11.17 5.29
N ILE A 295 -27.03 11.20 5.26
CA ILE A 295 -27.86 10.23 4.54
C ILE A 295 -27.51 10.23 3.04
N ASP A 296 -27.55 11.40 2.40
CA ASP A 296 -27.28 11.56 0.97
C ASP A 296 -25.88 11.07 0.63
N LYS A 297 -24.90 11.37 1.49
CA LYS A 297 -23.53 10.90 1.32
C LYS A 297 -23.44 9.38 1.39
N ILE A 298 -23.97 8.74 2.43
CA ILE A 298 -23.96 7.27 2.54
C ILE A 298 -24.65 6.63 1.32
N LEU A 299 -25.79 7.17 0.89
CA LEU A 299 -26.52 6.67 -0.28
C LEU A 299 -25.75 6.88 -1.59
N SER A 300 -24.97 7.95 -1.73
CA SER A 300 -24.08 8.14 -2.88
C SER A 300 -22.97 7.09 -2.94
N TYR A 301 -22.36 6.76 -1.79
CA TYR A 301 -21.38 5.67 -1.67
C TYR A 301 -22.04 4.32 -1.93
N HIS A 302 -23.28 4.11 -1.47
CA HIS A 302 -24.03 2.89 -1.75
C HIS A 302 -24.38 2.75 -3.24
N ALA A 303 -24.76 3.82 -3.92
CA ALA A 303 -25.01 3.79 -5.36
C ALA A 303 -23.75 3.39 -6.15
N LEU A 304 -22.57 3.79 -5.68
CA LEU A 304 -21.30 3.46 -6.32
C LEU A 304 -20.82 2.04 -5.99
N TYR A 305 -20.93 1.63 -4.73
CA TYR A 305 -20.34 0.41 -4.22
C TYR A 305 -21.30 -0.76 -4.15
N GLY A 306 -22.59 -0.51 -3.90
CA GLY A 306 -23.58 -1.53 -3.56
C GLY A 306 -23.28 -2.23 -2.23
N HIS A 307 -22.75 -1.49 -1.24
CA HIS A 307 -22.36 -2.08 0.04
C HIS A 307 -23.58 -2.37 0.95
N ASP A 308 -23.54 -3.50 1.65
CA ASP A 308 -24.57 -3.99 2.56
C ASP A 308 -24.41 -3.49 3.99
N LEU A 309 -23.17 -3.27 4.40
CA LEU A 309 -22.79 -2.88 5.75
C LEU A 309 -22.03 -1.53 5.71
N GLN A 310 -22.61 -0.51 6.34
CA GLN A 310 -21.92 0.76 6.59
C GLN A 310 -21.33 0.72 8.00
N SER A 311 -20.02 0.88 8.09
CA SER A 311 -19.31 1.00 9.37
C SER A 311 -18.90 2.44 9.62
N ILE A 312 -19.09 2.90 10.86
CA ILE A 312 -18.74 4.24 11.31
C ILE A 312 -17.72 4.20 12.44
N SER A 313 -16.94 5.27 12.58
CA SER A 313 -16.06 5.49 13.74
C SER A 313 -16.39 6.81 14.39
N LEU A 314 -16.49 6.82 15.71
CA LEU A 314 -16.73 8.03 16.48
C LEU A 314 -15.43 8.87 16.59
N PRO A 315 -15.53 10.20 16.72
CA PRO A 315 -14.38 11.07 16.93
C PRO A 315 -13.91 10.97 18.39
N THR A 316 -13.05 9.99 18.67
CA THR A 316 -12.69 9.58 20.04
C THR A 316 -11.86 10.60 20.83
N THR A 317 -11.42 11.68 20.18
CA THR A 317 -10.74 12.82 20.83
C THR A 317 -11.72 13.84 21.43
N LEU A 318 -13.01 13.75 21.11
CA LEU A 318 -14.04 14.59 21.72
C LEU A 318 -14.44 14.09 23.12
N PRO A 319 -15.04 14.93 23.98
CA PRO A 319 -15.60 14.48 25.25
C PRO A 319 -16.57 13.30 25.07
N PHE A 320 -16.49 12.31 25.96
CA PHE A 320 -17.23 11.05 25.79
C PHE A 320 -18.75 11.23 25.70
N ALA A 321 -19.32 12.18 26.47
CA ALA A 321 -20.74 12.50 26.37
C ALA A 321 -21.15 12.97 24.96
N GLN A 322 -20.31 13.77 24.31
CA GLN A 322 -20.54 14.22 22.94
C GLN A 322 -20.42 13.07 21.94
N GLN A 323 -19.51 12.12 22.15
CA GLN A 323 -19.42 10.92 21.31
C GLN A 323 -20.71 10.09 21.38
N LEU A 324 -21.29 9.92 22.58
CA LEU A 324 -22.56 9.20 22.77
C LEU A 324 -23.76 9.95 22.18
N GLU A 325 -23.77 11.28 22.23
CA GLU A 325 -24.78 12.10 21.57
C GLU A 325 -24.73 11.90 20.05
N ILE A 326 -23.53 11.96 19.44
CA ILE A 326 -23.34 11.70 18.01
C ILE A 326 -23.83 10.30 17.63
N LEU A 327 -23.50 9.30 18.44
CA LEU A 327 -23.94 7.91 18.25
C LEU A 327 -25.48 7.79 18.27
N GLU A 328 -26.13 8.44 19.24
CA GLU A 328 -27.59 8.45 19.36
C GLU A 328 -28.26 9.18 18.20
N ARG A 329 -27.78 10.37 17.84
CA ARG A 329 -28.30 11.13 16.69
C ARG A 329 -28.17 10.35 15.39
N PHE A 330 -27.02 9.70 15.15
CA PHE A 330 -26.83 8.87 13.95
C PHE A 330 -27.84 7.72 13.93
N ALA A 331 -28.06 7.05 15.06
CA ALA A 331 -29.02 5.95 15.16
C ALA A 331 -30.47 6.37 14.92
N LEU A 332 -30.87 7.53 15.44
CA LEU A 332 -32.25 8.00 15.38
C LEU A 332 -32.58 8.73 14.06
N GLU A 333 -31.64 9.52 13.54
CA GLU A 333 -31.89 10.44 12.42
C GLU A 333 -31.39 9.89 11.08
N VAL A 334 -30.32 9.08 11.06
CA VAL A 334 -29.68 8.60 9.80
C VAL A 334 -30.06 7.15 9.48
N ILE A 335 -29.89 6.23 10.44
CA ILE A 335 -30.07 4.78 10.20
C ILE A 335 -31.45 4.44 9.60
N PRO A 336 -32.60 4.95 10.11
CA PRO A 336 -33.91 4.57 9.59
C PRO A 336 -34.10 4.96 8.12
N ALA A 337 -33.65 6.16 7.74
CA ALA A 337 -33.76 6.67 6.37
C ALA A 337 -32.92 5.83 5.39
N VAL A 338 -31.66 5.56 5.73
CA VAL A 338 -30.78 4.75 4.88
C VAL A 338 -31.25 3.28 4.81
N ARG A 339 -31.74 2.71 5.91
CA ARG A 339 -32.31 1.34 5.92
C ARG A 339 -33.49 1.22 4.95
N ALA A 340 -34.36 2.24 4.90
CA ALA A 340 -35.50 2.27 4.00
C ALA A 340 -35.06 2.40 2.53
N ALA A 341 -34.05 3.22 2.24
CA ALA A 341 -33.59 3.48 0.87
C ALA A 341 -32.72 2.36 0.27
N ALA A 342 -31.96 1.64 1.09
CA ALA A 342 -30.98 0.66 0.65
C ALA A 342 -31.15 -0.70 1.35
N PRO A 343 -32.20 -1.49 1.10
CA PRO A 343 -32.43 -2.78 1.78
C PRO A 343 -31.31 -3.81 1.50
N THR A 344 -31.10 -4.77 2.41
CA THR A 344 -30.10 -5.85 2.26
C THR A 344 -30.59 -7.14 2.91
N THR A 345 -30.10 -8.28 2.41
CA THR A 345 -30.31 -9.62 3.01
C THR A 345 -29.25 -9.99 4.05
N LEU A 346 -28.22 -9.16 4.24
CA LEU A 346 -27.19 -9.41 5.24
C LEU A 346 -27.82 -9.57 6.63
N TRP A 347 -27.60 -10.74 7.25
CA TRP A 347 -28.14 -11.15 8.55
C TRP A 347 -29.68 -11.29 8.64
N ALA A 348 -30.36 -11.45 7.50
CA ALA A 348 -31.80 -11.76 7.49
C ALA A 348 -32.12 -13.19 7.97
N ASP A 349 -31.20 -14.14 7.75
CA ASP A 349 -31.34 -15.52 8.20
C ASP A 349 -30.72 -15.70 9.60
N ALA A 350 -31.56 -15.71 10.63
CA ALA A 350 -31.16 -16.05 12.00
C ALA A 350 -30.71 -17.53 12.16
N THR A 351 -30.96 -18.37 11.15
CA THR A 351 -30.41 -19.72 11.03
C THR A 351 -29.19 -19.66 10.11
N ARG A 352 -27.97 -19.61 10.67
CA ARG A 352 -26.75 -19.86 9.89
C ARG A 352 -26.92 -21.18 9.16
N THR A 353 -26.91 -21.17 7.83
CA THR A 353 -26.60 -22.37 7.05
C THR A 353 -25.26 -22.88 7.60
N PRO A 354 -25.19 -24.12 8.11
CA PRO A 354 -23.90 -24.69 8.50
C PRO A 354 -22.97 -24.54 7.30
N ALA A 355 -21.71 -24.17 7.53
CA ALA A 355 -20.66 -24.20 6.52
C ALA A 355 -20.32 -25.64 6.05
N GLY A 356 -21.31 -26.52 5.99
CA GLY A 356 -21.23 -27.89 5.48
C GLY A 356 -21.90 -27.96 4.12
N ARG A 357 -21.09 -28.21 3.09
CA ARG A 357 -21.41 -28.28 1.64
C ARG A 357 -21.34 -26.96 0.86
N ARG A 358 -20.20 -26.26 0.96
CA ARG A 358 -19.62 -25.60 -0.24
C ARG A 358 -18.67 -26.61 -0.92
N PRO A 359 -18.58 -26.64 -2.26
CA PRO A 359 -17.73 -27.59 -2.97
C PRO A 359 -16.28 -27.48 -2.49
N PRO A 360 -15.52 -28.60 -2.46
CA PRO A 360 -14.14 -28.59 -2.01
C PRO A 360 -13.31 -27.61 -2.84
N ALA A 361 -12.37 -26.94 -2.17
CA ALA A 361 -11.37 -26.10 -2.83
C ALA A 361 -10.66 -26.88 -3.96
N PRO A 362 -10.25 -26.20 -5.05
CA PRO A 362 -9.37 -26.82 -6.02
C PRO A 362 -8.10 -27.36 -5.32
N PRO A 363 -7.53 -28.48 -5.78
CA PRO A 363 -6.42 -29.14 -5.11
C PRO A 363 -5.19 -28.21 -5.00
N ASN A 364 -4.51 -28.28 -3.86
CA ASN A 364 -3.27 -27.54 -3.59
C ASN A 364 -2.22 -27.79 -4.68
N PRO A 365 -1.40 -26.78 -5.04
CA PRO A 365 -0.21 -27.01 -5.83
C PRO A 365 0.79 -27.90 -5.06
N THR A 366 1.30 -28.92 -5.74
CA THR A 366 2.22 -29.93 -5.23
C THR A 366 3.51 -29.31 -4.69
N PRO A 367 4.02 -29.70 -3.50
CA PRO A 367 5.34 -29.28 -3.04
C PRO A 367 6.43 -29.98 -3.86
N LEU A 368 7.42 -29.22 -4.33
CA LEU A 368 8.63 -29.76 -4.95
C LEU A 368 9.51 -30.47 -3.89
N PRO A 369 10.13 -31.64 -4.20
CA PRO A 369 10.88 -32.41 -3.21
C PRO A 369 12.27 -31.81 -2.91
N ALA A 370 12.66 -31.86 -1.63
CA ALA A 370 13.96 -31.42 -1.14
C ALA A 370 15.08 -32.43 -1.49
N SER A 371 16.19 -31.94 -2.03
CA SER A 371 17.41 -32.72 -2.31
C SER A 371 18.35 -32.77 -1.09
N GLN A 372 18.82 -33.98 -0.77
CA GLN A 372 19.80 -34.27 0.30
C GLN A 372 21.23 -33.80 -0.06
N PRO A 373 22.11 -33.53 0.92
CA PRO A 373 23.46 -33.05 0.69
C PRO A 373 24.46 -34.21 0.43
N PRO A 374 25.49 -34.03 -0.41
CA PRO A 374 26.58 -35.00 -0.50
C PRO A 374 27.74 -34.68 0.44
N THR A 375 28.38 -35.77 0.85
CA THR A 375 29.49 -35.92 1.79
C THR A 375 30.85 -35.48 1.25
N THR A 376 31.72 -35.14 2.20
CA THR A 376 33.13 -34.71 2.09
C THR A 376 34.07 -35.69 1.38
N SER A 377 35.08 -35.15 0.68
CA SER A 377 36.40 -35.81 0.50
C SER A 377 37.53 -34.77 0.45
N THR A 378 38.57 -35.11 1.19
CA THR A 378 39.81 -34.39 1.53
C THR A 378 40.83 -34.23 0.40
N GLY A 379 41.65 -33.17 0.47
CA GLY A 379 42.94 -33.09 -0.22
C GLY A 379 43.66 -31.76 0.03
N ALA A 380 44.81 -31.81 0.71
CA ALA A 380 45.80 -30.73 0.85
C ALA A 380 47.21 -31.34 0.63
N PRO A 381 48.30 -30.56 0.58
CA PRO A 381 48.64 -29.47 -0.35
C PRO A 381 50.05 -29.70 -0.97
N MET A 382 50.48 -28.95 -1.99
CA MET A 382 51.91 -28.88 -2.34
C MET A 382 52.35 -27.50 -2.89
N SER A 383 53.58 -27.18 -2.50
CA SER A 383 54.27 -25.89 -2.44
C SER A 383 54.77 -25.33 -3.79
N ALA A 384 54.98 -24.01 -3.83
CA ALA A 384 55.68 -23.28 -4.88
C ALA A 384 57.11 -22.85 -4.43
N PRO A 385 58.06 -22.59 -5.35
CA PRO A 385 59.35 -21.97 -5.03
C PRO A 385 59.42 -20.47 -5.40
N THR A 386 60.18 -19.73 -4.58
CA THR A 386 60.80 -18.40 -4.76
C THR A 386 61.92 -18.45 -5.83
N ASP A 387 62.48 -17.40 -6.47
CA ASP A 387 62.61 -15.93 -6.34
C ASP A 387 62.90 -15.40 -7.78
N THR A 388 62.71 -14.13 -8.18
CA THR A 388 63.69 -13.01 -8.03
C THR A 388 63.09 -11.73 -8.70
N PRO A 389 63.44 -10.49 -8.28
CA PRO A 389 62.67 -9.28 -8.55
C PRO A 389 63.21 -8.37 -9.69
N GLY A 390 62.30 -7.70 -10.38
CA GLY A 390 62.56 -6.60 -11.32
C GLY A 390 61.56 -5.45 -11.12
N SER A 391 62.08 -4.22 -11.09
CA SER A 391 61.49 -2.86 -10.94
C SER A 391 59.95 -2.67 -10.88
N PRO A 392 59.45 -1.79 -9.97
CA PRO A 392 58.03 -1.60 -9.74
C PRO A 392 57.44 -0.63 -10.78
N THR A 393 56.92 -1.15 -11.88
CA THR A 393 55.68 -0.56 -12.40
C THR A 393 54.59 -1.06 -11.47
N ARG A 394 54.06 -0.17 -10.62
CA ARG A 394 52.99 -0.48 -9.68
C ARG A 394 51.73 -0.81 -10.49
N ARG A 395 51.64 -2.04 -11.01
CA ARG A 395 50.40 -2.58 -11.56
C ARG A 395 49.40 -2.54 -10.41
N ILE A 396 48.37 -1.73 -10.59
CA ILE A 396 47.24 -1.70 -9.66
C ILE A 396 46.64 -3.12 -9.72
N SER A 397 46.34 -3.72 -8.57
CA SER A 397 45.69 -5.04 -8.57
C SER A 397 44.33 -4.93 -9.25
N PRO A 398 43.85 -5.96 -9.98
CA PRO A 398 42.54 -5.93 -10.64
C PRO A 398 41.40 -5.47 -9.73
N ASP A 399 41.43 -5.84 -8.44
CA ASP A 399 40.44 -5.39 -7.46
C ASP A 399 40.47 -3.87 -7.20
N ARG A 400 41.67 -3.27 -7.18
CA ARG A 400 41.81 -1.81 -7.01
C ARG A 400 41.43 -1.04 -8.27
N GLU A 401 41.65 -1.62 -9.46
CA GLU A 401 41.15 -1.03 -10.71
C GLU A 401 39.62 -1.05 -10.75
N PHE A 402 39.01 -2.15 -10.29
CA PHE A 402 37.56 -2.28 -10.16
C PHE A 402 36.97 -1.27 -9.16
N GLU A 403 37.55 -1.16 -7.95
CA GLU A 403 37.14 -0.18 -6.93
C GLU A 403 37.25 1.26 -7.45
N THR A 404 38.34 1.60 -8.14
CA THR A 404 38.54 2.95 -8.70
C THR A 404 37.51 3.25 -9.80
N ALA A 405 37.28 2.31 -10.71
CA ALA A 405 36.29 2.46 -11.78
C ALA A 405 34.85 2.57 -11.23
N TRP A 406 34.55 1.86 -10.14
CA TRP A 406 33.27 1.99 -9.44
C TRP A 406 33.15 3.36 -8.76
N ALA A 407 34.19 3.85 -8.08
CA ALA A 407 34.18 5.14 -7.39
C ALA A 407 33.99 6.32 -8.36
N ASP A 408 34.66 6.28 -9.52
CA ASP A 408 34.50 7.29 -10.57
C ASP A 408 33.08 7.31 -11.12
N TRP A 409 32.52 6.12 -11.39
CA TRP A 409 31.13 5.97 -11.82
C TRP A 409 30.16 6.47 -10.76
N HIS A 410 30.32 6.06 -9.50
CA HIS A 410 29.42 6.44 -8.41
C HIS A 410 29.45 7.94 -8.17
N THR A 411 30.62 8.57 -8.19
CA THR A 411 30.75 10.03 -8.07
C THR A 411 30.05 10.76 -9.23
N ALA A 412 30.17 10.24 -10.46
CA ALA A 412 29.46 10.82 -11.61
C ALA A 412 27.94 10.65 -11.51
N HIS A 413 27.50 9.49 -11.04
CA HIS A 413 26.09 9.18 -10.82
C HIS A 413 25.46 10.07 -9.74
N GLU A 414 26.16 10.28 -8.63
CA GLU A 414 25.71 11.18 -7.55
C GLU A 414 25.61 12.64 -8.01
N ARG A 415 26.57 13.12 -8.81
CA ARG A 415 26.48 14.45 -9.45
C ARG A 415 25.28 14.57 -10.37
N HIS A 416 24.98 13.52 -11.14
CA HIS A 416 23.81 13.51 -12.02
C HIS A 416 22.50 13.54 -11.22
N ARG A 417 22.41 12.76 -10.14
CA ARG A 417 21.24 12.72 -9.25
C ARG A 417 20.99 14.08 -8.58
N ALA A 418 22.05 14.76 -8.17
CA ALA A 418 22.03 16.11 -7.58
C ALA A 418 21.92 17.25 -8.62
N SER A 419 21.49 16.96 -9.85
CA SER A 419 21.26 17.98 -10.86
C SER A 419 20.21 19.03 -10.38
N PRO A 420 20.41 20.34 -10.63
CA PRO A 420 19.52 21.41 -10.17
C PRO A 420 18.04 21.26 -10.52
N HIS A 421 17.73 20.54 -11.61
CA HIS A 421 16.35 20.24 -12.05
C HIS A 421 16.09 18.73 -12.20
N GLY A 422 16.90 17.93 -11.51
CA GLY A 422 16.72 16.48 -11.39
C GLY A 422 15.52 16.14 -10.51
N PHE A 423 15.36 14.85 -10.20
CA PHE A 423 14.21 14.38 -9.42
C PHE A 423 14.19 14.86 -7.96
N LEU A 424 15.36 15.17 -7.38
CA LEU A 424 15.43 15.75 -6.03
C LEU A 424 14.92 17.19 -5.97
N ALA A 425 14.81 17.87 -7.11
CA ALA A 425 14.28 19.22 -7.21
C ALA A 425 12.74 19.26 -7.26
N VAL A 426 12.06 18.12 -7.41
CA VAL A 426 10.59 18.06 -7.58
C VAL A 426 9.87 18.57 -6.33
N THR A 427 9.08 19.64 -6.47
CA THR A 427 8.37 20.26 -5.34
C THR A 427 6.92 19.78 -5.22
N HIS A 428 6.26 19.51 -6.34
CA HIS A 428 4.86 19.06 -6.37
C HIS A 428 4.63 18.06 -7.51
N LEU A 429 3.54 17.29 -7.41
CA LEU A 429 3.03 16.43 -8.47
C LEU A 429 1.52 16.65 -8.59
N HIS A 430 1.09 17.20 -9.71
CA HIS A 430 -0.31 17.54 -9.96
C HIS A 430 -0.86 16.71 -11.11
N TRP A 431 -1.99 16.05 -10.92
CA TRP A 431 -2.73 15.41 -12.00
C TRP A 431 -3.71 16.39 -12.60
N LEU A 432 -3.74 16.47 -13.92
CA LEU A 432 -4.71 17.32 -14.61
C LEU A 432 -6.02 16.59 -14.87
N ASP A 433 -7.10 17.37 -14.89
CA ASP A 433 -8.43 16.97 -15.33
C ASP A 433 -9.04 18.04 -16.27
N ALA A 434 -10.31 17.88 -16.63
CA ALA A 434 -10.99 18.82 -17.53
C ALA A 434 -11.36 20.16 -16.87
N SER A 435 -11.33 20.25 -15.55
CA SER A 435 -11.64 21.46 -14.79
C SER A 435 -10.40 22.36 -14.70
N PRO A 436 -10.45 23.61 -15.17
CA PRO A 436 -9.32 24.52 -15.06
C PRO A 436 -8.93 24.82 -13.60
N ALA A 437 -7.68 24.54 -13.22
CA ALA A 437 -7.16 24.78 -11.87
C ALA A 437 -5.80 25.48 -11.86
N ARG A 438 -5.55 26.32 -10.84
CA ARG A 438 -4.22 26.83 -10.51
C ARG A 438 -3.45 25.75 -9.77
N LEU A 439 -2.16 25.62 -10.05
CA LEU A 439 -1.31 24.57 -9.47
C LEU A 439 -0.16 25.17 -8.67
N ASP A 440 0.12 24.62 -7.50
CA ASP A 440 1.24 25.09 -6.69
C ASP A 440 2.58 24.84 -7.41
N GLY A 441 3.41 25.88 -7.46
CA GLY A 441 4.70 25.84 -8.16
C GLY A 441 4.62 25.92 -9.69
N ALA A 442 3.43 26.10 -10.29
CA ALA A 442 3.28 26.33 -11.72
C ALA A 442 2.36 27.55 -12.00
N PRO A 443 2.79 28.52 -12.83
CA PRO A 443 1.96 29.66 -13.19
C PRO A 443 0.83 29.25 -14.14
N GLY A 444 -0.16 30.13 -14.27
CA GLY A 444 -1.33 29.89 -15.11
C GLY A 444 -2.32 28.88 -14.52
N THR A 445 -3.40 28.69 -15.27
CA THR A 445 -4.47 27.73 -14.98
C THR A 445 -4.38 26.58 -15.98
N TRP A 446 -4.44 25.36 -15.49
CA TRP A 446 -4.18 24.13 -16.24
C TRP A 446 -5.46 23.29 -16.33
N SER A 447 -5.70 22.68 -17.50
CA SER A 447 -6.80 21.74 -17.75
C SER A 447 -6.46 20.83 -18.93
N VAL A 448 -7.24 19.77 -19.13
CA VAL A 448 -7.14 18.87 -20.28
C VAL A 448 -8.46 18.87 -21.04
N GLU A 449 -8.40 19.11 -22.34
CA GLU A 449 -9.54 19.04 -23.26
C GLU A 449 -9.11 18.26 -24.50
N ASP A 450 -9.90 17.25 -24.90
CA ASP A 450 -9.63 16.42 -26.08
C ASP A 450 -8.19 15.88 -26.19
N ASP A 451 -7.66 15.37 -25.06
CA ASP A 451 -6.29 14.87 -24.93
C ASP A 451 -5.18 15.91 -25.19
N VAL A 452 -5.50 17.19 -25.03
CA VAL A 452 -4.56 18.32 -25.15
C VAL A 452 -4.59 19.14 -23.86
N VAL A 453 -3.41 19.49 -23.34
CA VAL A 453 -3.32 20.31 -22.13
C VAL A 453 -3.50 21.77 -22.50
N ARG A 454 -4.43 22.45 -21.84
CA ARG A 454 -4.66 23.89 -21.97
C ARG A 454 -4.05 24.61 -20.77
N LEU A 455 -3.14 25.54 -21.06
CA LEU A 455 -2.49 26.44 -20.11
C LEU A 455 -2.96 27.88 -20.37
N ALA A 456 -3.72 28.47 -19.44
CA ALA A 456 -4.14 29.86 -19.48
C ALA A 456 -3.29 30.71 -18.53
N LEU A 457 -2.42 31.56 -19.09
CA LEU A 457 -1.55 32.52 -18.40
C LEU A 457 -2.26 33.86 -18.23
N GLY A 458 -2.21 34.40 -17.01
CA GLY A 458 -2.68 35.74 -16.69
C GLY A 458 -1.68 36.83 -17.11
N ALA A 459 -2.09 38.09 -16.96
CA ALA A 459 -1.22 39.23 -17.21
C ALA A 459 0.03 39.18 -16.31
N GLY A 460 1.21 39.39 -16.90
CA GLY A 460 2.50 39.35 -16.20
C GLY A 460 3.08 37.95 -15.92
N GLU A 461 2.37 36.85 -16.19
CA GLU A 461 2.90 35.51 -16.02
C GLU A 461 3.77 35.10 -17.22
N ARG A 462 5.03 34.77 -16.97
CA ARG A 462 6.03 34.49 -18.01
C ARG A 462 6.46 33.02 -17.96
N VAL A 463 6.21 32.30 -19.04
CA VAL A 463 6.59 30.89 -19.19
C VAL A 463 7.31 30.71 -20.52
N LEU A 464 8.42 30.00 -20.51
CA LEU A 464 9.21 29.70 -21.70
C LEU A 464 9.03 28.23 -22.09
N ARG A 465 8.91 28.00 -23.40
CA ARG A 465 9.02 26.67 -24.02
C ARG A 465 10.11 26.74 -25.08
N ASP A 466 11.12 25.88 -24.97
CA ASP A 466 12.25 25.84 -25.91
C ASP A 466 12.91 27.22 -26.15
N GLY A 467 12.95 28.05 -25.09
CA GLY A 467 13.50 29.40 -25.10
C GLY A 467 12.56 30.50 -25.63
N GLN A 468 11.35 30.16 -26.08
CA GLN A 468 10.34 31.11 -26.54
C GLN A 468 9.32 31.42 -25.45
N GLU A 469 9.06 32.71 -25.23
CA GLU A 469 8.08 33.17 -24.24
C GLU A 469 6.64 33.00 -24.74
N LEU A 470 5.84 32.29 -23.97
CA LEU A 470 4.46 31.92 -24.28
C LEU A 470 3.45 33.07 -24.10
N ASN A 471 3.82 34.10 -23.33
CA ASN A 471 3.00 35.30 -23.04
C ASN A 471 3.80 36.58 -23.33
N ALA A 472 4.33 36.69 -24.55
CA ALA A 472 5.35 37.69 -24.90
C ALA A 472 4.90 39.15 -24.78
N ASP A 473 3.60 39.45 -24.92
CA ASP A 473 3.05 40.80 -24.73
C ASP A 473 2.67 41.12 -23.28
N GLY A 474 2.74 40.13 -22.39
CA GLY A 474 2.44 40.25 -20.97
C GLY A 474 0.96 40.49 -20.64
N SER A 475 0.06 40.46 -21.64
CA SER A 475 -1.38 40.73 -21.46
C SER A 475 -2.19 39.50 -21.04
N GLY A 476 -1.58 38.31 -21.14
CA GLY A 476 -2.20 37.01 -20.89
C GLY A 476 -2.28 36.18 -22.17
N ALA A 477 -2.19 34.86 -22.05
CA ALA A 477 -2.18 33.95 -23.20
C ALA A 477 -2.85 32.62 -22.87
N THR A 478 -3.50 31.99 -23.86
CA THR A 478 -3.93 30.59 -23.75
C THR A 478 -3.09 29.75 -24.71
N VAL A 479 -2.44 28.73 -24.18
CA VAL A 479 -1.53 27.84 -24.91
C VAL A 479 -2.03 26.41 -24.81
N PHE A 480 -1.91 25.68 -25.91
CA PHE A 480 -2.24 24.27 -25.98
C PHE A 480 -0.94 23.45 -26.10
N LEU A 481 -0.77 22.47 -25.22
CA LEU A 481 0.44 21.69 -25.01
C LEU A 481 0.11 20.21 -25.19
N GLY A 482 0.15 19.72 -26.43
CA GLY A 482 -0.12 18.32 -26.75
C GLY A 482 -0.64 18.10 -28.18
N PRO A 483 -1.08 16.86 -28.50
CA PRO A 483 -1.10 15.71 -27.59
C PRO A 483 0.31 15.21 -27.26
N ILE A 484 0.51 14.72 -26.03
CA ILE A 484 1.77 14.08 -25.60
C ILE A 484 1.55 12.57 -25.61
N SER A 485 2.49 11.82 -26.17
CA SER A 485 2.41 10.36 -26.18
C SER A 485 2.55 9.79 -24.76
N GLU A 486 1.96 8.62 -24.51
CA GLU A 486 2.13 7.93 -23.23
C GLU A 486 3.62 7.74 -22.92
N ARG A 487 4.03 8.03 -21.68
CA ARG A 487 5.42 8.04 -21.20
C ARG A 487 6.34 9.11 -21.81
N ASP A 488 5.83 10.00 -22.65
CA ASP A 488 6.54 11.18 -23.15
C ASP A 488 6.27 12.42 -22.27
N GLY A 489 6.94 13.53 -22.56
CA GLY A 489 6.77 14.79 -21.86
C GLY A 489 7.56 15.94 -22.46
N LEU A 490 7.26 17.14 -22.00
CA LEU A 490 7.97 18.36 -22.33
C LEU A 490 8.29 19.15 -21.05
N ASN A 491 9.26 20.04 -21.14
CA ASN A 491 9.62 20.94 -20.05
C ASN A 491 9.28 22.38 -20.41
N LEU A 492 8.69 23.09 -19.46
CA LEU A 492 8.57 24.54 -19.48
C LEU A 492 9.51 25.15 -18.46
N ARG A 493 9.87 26.41 -18.67
CA ARG A 493 10.76 27.17 -17.77
C ARG A 493 10.08 28.43 -17.27
N VAL A 494 10.24 28.71 -15.99
CA VAL A 494 9.76 29.92 -15.32
C VAL A 494 10.94 30.58 -14.62
N GLU A 495 11.21 31.85 -14.90
CA GLU A 495 12.28 32.58 -14.23
C GLU A 495 11.89 32.91 -12.79
N ASP A 496 12.74 32.59 -11.83
CA ASP A 496 12.51 32.86 -10.40
C ASP A 496 13.47 33.95 -9.92
N ALA A 497 12.92 34.99 -9.29
CA ALA A 497 13.71 36.10 -8.76
C ALA A 497 14.63 35.60 -7.63
N GLY A 498 15.92 35.39 -7.93
CA GLY A 498 16.96 35.07 -6.96
C GLY A 498 17.36 33.58 -6.84
N ALA A 499 16.65 32.66 -7.51
CA ALA A 499 16.92 31.22 -7.45
C ALA A 499 17.36 30.59 -8.79
N GLY A 500 17.40 31.37 -9.87
CA GLY A 500 17.62 30.89 -11.23
C GLY A 500 16.29 30.72 -11.95
N HIS A 501 15.83 29.48 -12.11
CA HIS A 501 14.54 29.18 -12.76
C HIS A 501 13.93 27.88 -12.26
N THR A 502 12.62 27.73 -12.35
CA THR A 502 11.88 26.49 -12.16
C THR A 502 11.68 25.80 -13.50
N VAL A 503 11.85 24.47 -13.51
CA VAL A 503 11.47 23.62 -14.64
C VAL A 503 10.14 22.95 -14.31
N ILE A 504 9.14 23.08 -15.19
CA ILE A 504 7.86 22.41 -15.06
C ILE A 504 7.84 21.27 -16.07
N GLU A 505 7.90 20.04 -15.59
CA GLU A 505 7.66 18.86 -16.42
C GLU A 505 6.16 18.72 -16.66
N LEU A 506 5.73 18.71 -17.92
CA LEU A 506 4.42 18.25 -18.33
C LEU A 506 4.58 16.91 -19.04
N ALA A 507 3.94 15.86 -18.53
CA ALA A 507 4.13 14.52 -19.06
C ALA A 507 2.84 13.71 -19.06
N LYS A 508 2.77 12.64 -19.86
CA LYS A 508 1.64 11.70 -19.85
C LYS A 508 2.04 10.38 -19.20
N ARG A 509 1.32 9.97 -18.15
CA ARG A 509 1.60 8.77 -17.35
C ARG A 509 0.28 8.06 -17.05
N GLY A 510 0.18 6.78 -17.39
CA GLY A 510 -1.02 5.98 -17.16
C GLY A 510 -2.26 6.56 -17.83
N GLY A 511 -2.11 7.17 -19.01
CA GLY A 511 -3.21 7.81 -19.74
C GLY A 511 -3.62 9.18 -19.23
N ARG A 512 -2.98 9.72 -18.18
CA ARG A 512 -3.29 11.03 -17.59
C ARG A 512 -2.12 12.00 -17.72
N TYR A 513 -2.42 13.29 -17.77
CA TYR A 513 -1.40 14.34 -17.75
C TYR A 513 -0.98 14.67 -16.32
N VAL A 514 0.34 14.76 -16.10
CA VAL A 514 0.96 15.18 -14.85
C VAL A 514 1.79 16.44 -15.07
N VAL A 515 1.63 17.41 -14.15
CA VAL A 515 2.45 18.62 -14.06
C VAL A 515 3.33 18.52 -12.82
N ARG A 516 4.64 18.61 -13.02
CA ARG A 516 5.64 18.37 -11.98
C ARG A 516 6.68 19.50 -11.94
N PRO A 517 6.47 20.54 -11.10
CA PRO A 517 7.45 21.61 -10.92
C PRO A 517 8.72 21.11 -10.22
N ARG A 518 9.87 21.62 -10.66
CA ARG A 518 11.21 21.27 -10.17
C ARG A 518 12.00 22.54 -9.90
N HIS A 519 12.21 22.82 -8.62
CA HIS A 519 12.85 24.05 -8.15
C HIS A 519 14.24 23.73 -7.55
N PRO A 520 15.31 24.44 -7.95
CA PRO A 520 16.69 24.12 -7.54
C PRO A 520 16.98 24.36 -6.05
N LEU A 521 16.15 25.16 -5.37
CA LEU A 521 16.20 25.37 -3.91
C LEU A 521 15.33 24.40 -3.10
N ASN A 522 14.79 23.33 -3.71
CA ASN A 522 14.03 22.34 -2.96
C ASN A 522 14.88 21.80 -1.78
N PRO A 523 14.35 21.78 -0.53
CA PRO A 523 15.05 21.24 0.62
C PRO A 523 15.59 19.81 0.43
N LEU A 524 14.89 18.97 -0.34
CA LEU A 524 15.35 17.61 -0.65
C LEU A 524 16.64 17.61 -1.47
N LEU A 525 16.77 18.53 -2.44
CA LEU A 525 17.98 18.69 -3.24
C LEU A 525 19.09 19.38 -2.46
N THR A 526 18.78 20.50 -1.79
CA THR A 526 19.80 21.29 -1.08
C THR A 526 20.34 20.59 0.17
N GLY A 527 19.55 19.69 0.75
CA GLY A 527 19.94 18.82 1.86
C GLY A 527 20.52 17.47 1.44
N TYR A 528 20.65 17.18 0.14
CA TYR A 528 21.11 15.88 -0.35
C TYR A 528 22.58 15.63 0.00
N ARG A 529 22.84 14.57 0.78
CA ARG A 529 24.18 14.22 1.30
C ARG A 529 24.87 13.07 0.55
N GLY A 530 24.21 12.54 -0.48
CA GLY A 530 24.65 11.37 -1.22
C GLY A 530 23.88 10.09 -0.82
N THR A 531 23.91 9.07 -1.66
CA THR A 531 23.25 7.78 -1.40
C THR A 531 24.25 6.77 -0.82
N PRO A 532 23.96 6.13 0.33
CA PRO A 532 24.80 5.06 0.83
C PRO A 532 24.83 3.88 -0.16
N ALA A 533 25.97 3.23 -0.32
CA ALA A 533 26.14 2.07 -1.19
C ALA A 533 27.01 1.01 -0.50
N TYR A 534 26.89 -0.24 -0.92
CA TYR A 534 27.79 -1.31 -0.49
C TYR A 534 29.20 -1.08 -1.02
N ALA A 535 30.21 -1.61 -0.33
CA ALA A 535 31.56 -1.68 -0.88
C ALA A 535 31.54 -2.53 -2.16
N PRO A 536 32.14 -2.06 -3.27
CA PRO A 536 32.09 -2.78 -4.53
C PRO A 536 32.84 -4.11 -4.43
N SER A 537 32.26 -5.17 -4.97
CA SER A 537 32.83 -6.52 -5.00
C SER A 537 32.67 -7.16 -6.37
N THR A 538 33.77 -7.75 -6.86
CA THR A 538 33.81 -8.46 -8.14
C THR A 538 32.91 -9.71 -8.14
N GLU A 539 32.54 -10.25 -6.97
CA GLU A 539 31.60 -11.38 -6.86
C GLU A 539 30.20 -11.07 -7.39
N TYR A 540 29.83 -9.78 -7.40
CA TYR A 540 28.53 -9.29 -7.86
C TYR A 540 28.56 -8.73 -9.29
N ALA A 541 29.71 -8.85 -9.97
CA ALA A 541 29.83 -8.65 -11.40
C ALA A 541 29.88 -10.02 -12.09
N VAL A 542 28.75 -10.46 -12.65
CA VAL A 542 28.60 -11.82 -13.20
C VAL A 542 28.27 -11.80 -14.68
N SER A 543 28.74 -12.82 -15.41
CA SER A 543 28.31 -13.07 -16.78
C SER A 543 26.94 -13.76 -16.80
N GLY A 544 26.16 -13.44 -17.82
CA GLY A 544 24.88 -14.07 -18.11
C GLY A 544 24.67 -14.23 -19.61
N ILE A 545 23.58 -14.90 -19.98
CA ILE A 545 23.14 -15.08 -21.35
C ILE A 545 21.76 -14.42 -21.50
N SER A 546 21.68 -13.45 -22.40
CA SER A 546 20.41 -12.88 -22.84
C SER A 546 19.73 -13.86 -23.79
N VAL A 547 18.56 -14.35 -23.39
CA VAL A 547 17.72 -15.25 -24.16
C VAL A 547 16.54 -14.45 -24.69
N PRO A 548 16.51 -14.13 -26.00
CA PRO A 548 15.40 -13.39 -26.58
C PRO A 548 14.12 -14.23 -26.55
N PHE A 549 12.98 -13.57 -26.35
CA PHE A 549 11.69 -14.20 -26.61
C PHE A 549 11.45 -14.33 -28.12
N ALA A 550 10.56 -15.25 -28.53
CA ALA A 550 10.21 -15.43 -29.94
C ALA A 550 9.70 -14.12 -30.57
N GLU A 551 8.94 -13.35 -29.79
CA GLU A 551 8.55 -11.96 -30.05
C GLU A 551 8.64 -11.18 -28.73
N PRO A 552 8.95 -9.86 -28.76
CA PRO A 552 8.92 -9.03 -27.55
C PRO A 552 7.57 -9.14 -26.85
N ARG A 553 7.60 -9.30 -25.52
CA ARG A 553 6.39 -9.49 -24.71
C ARG A 553 5.99 -8.17 -24.06
N PRO A 554 4.72 -7.72 -24.17
CA PRO A 554 4.23 -6.65 -23.34
C PRO A 554 4.14 -7.14 -21.90
N THR A 555 4.92 -6.51 -21.02
CA THR A 555 4.94 -6.82 -19.59
C THR A 555 4.42 -5.61 -18.84
N THR A 556 3.24 -5.78 -18.23
CA THR A 556 2.66 -4.78 -17.35
C THR A 556 3.39 -4.82 -16.02
N VAL A 557 3.98 -3.70 -15.64
CA VAL A 557 4.52 -3.49 -14.30
C VAL A 557 3.71 -2.41 -13.59
N GLY A 558 3.51 -2.58 -12.28
CA GLY A 558 2.92 -1.53 -11.45
C GLY A 558 3.85 -0.31 -11.37
N ALA A 559 3.37 0.78 -10.77
CA ALA A 559 4.20 1.92 -10.42
C ALA A 559 4.14 2.21 -8.90
N ALA A 560 5.10 2.98 -8.40
CA ALA A 560 5.14 3.47 -7.02
C ALA A 560 3.94 4.38 -6.68
N VAL A 561 3.28 4.94 -7.70
CA VAL A 561 2.01 5.66 -7.57
C VAL A 561 0.88 4.70 -7.88
N GLU A 562 -0.05 4.56 -6.94
CA GLU A 562 -1.20 3.67 -7.01
C GLU A 562 -2.10 3.99 -8.22
N GLY A 563 -2.56 2.96 -8.93
CA GLY A 563 -3.43 3.09 -10.11
C GLY A 563 -2.70 3.33 -11.44
N ILE A 564 -1.37 3.54 -11.43
CA ILE A 564 -0.57 3.63 -12.66
C ILE A 564 0.07 2.29 -12.96
N GLN A 565 -0.16 1.82 -14.19
CA GLN A 565 0.55 0.69 -14.77
C GLN A 565 1.40 1.18 -15.94
N HIS A 566 2.56 0.57 -16.11
CA HIS A 566 3.40 0.77 -17.28
C HIS A 566 3.48 -0.54 -18.05
N VAL A 567 3.24 -0.49 -19.35
CA VAL A 567 3.57 -1.61 -20.23
C VAL A 567 4.97 -1.37 -20.79
N TYR A 568 5.87 -2.32 -20.56
CA TYR A 568 7.19 -2.35 -21.18
C TYR A 568 7.24 -3.49 -22.18
N GLU A 569 7.94 -3.28 -23.29
CA GLU A 569 8.32 -4.39 -24.14
C GLU A 569 9.55 -5.07 -23.55
N ALA A 570 9.39 -6.34 -23.19
CA ALA A 570 10.46 -7.21 -22.76
C ALA A 570 11.00 -7.98 -23.97
N PRO A 571 12.20 -7.67 -24.49
CA PRO A 571 12.81 -8.42 -25.59
C PRO A 571 13.23 -9.84 -25.21
N GLY A 572 13.39 -10.13 -23.92
CA GLY A 572 13.87 -11.43 -23.44
C GLY A 572 14.16 -11.46 -21.94
N GLU A 573 14.81 -12.53 -21.51
CA GLU A 573 15.28 -12.72 -20.14
C GLU A 573 16.81 -12.89 -20.12
N ILE A 574 17.44 -12.47 -19.04
CA ILE A 574 18.86 -12.70 -18.80
C ILE A 574 18.98 -13.83 -17.78
N ARG A 575 19.61 -14.94 -18.19
CA ARG A 575 19.93 -16.08 -17.32
C ARG A 575 21.37 -15.98 -16.85
N PHE A 576 21.62 -16.13 -15.57
CA PHE A 576 22.95 -16.00 -14.99
C PHE A 576 23.10 -16.86 -13.74
N ARG A 577 24.34 -17.06 -13.31
CA ARG A 577 24.64 -17.79 -12.07
C ARG A 577 25.28 -16.87 -11.07
N LEU A 578 24.74 -16.82 -9.86
CA LEU A 578 25.30 -16.03 -8.76
C LEU A 578 25.30 -16.86 -7.47
N ARG A 579 26.46 -16.95 -6.82
CA ARG A 579 26.66 -17.70 -5.57
C ARG A 579 26.12 -19.15 -5.66
N GLY A 580 26.35 -19.79 -6.80
CA GLY A 580 25.93 -21.17 -7.05
C GLY A 580 24.47 -21.36 -7.49
N ASN A 581 23.64 -20.31 -7.46
CA ASN A 581 22.23 -20.34 -7.85
C ASN A 581 22.06 -19.92 -9.31
N ASP A 582 21.27 -20.69 -10.07
CA ASP A 582 20.83 -20.31 -11.40
C ASP A 582 19.62 -19.37 -11.29
N LEU A 583 19.74 -18.18 -11.86
CA LEU A 583 18.79 -17.07 -11.71
C LEU A 583 18.42 -16.50 -13.08
N SER A 584 17.28 -15.83 -13.13
CA SER A 584 16.80 -15.14 -14.33
C SER A 584 16.17 -13.80 -14.00
N LEU A 585 16.34 -12.82 -14.89
CA LEU A 585 15.65 -11.53 -14.85
C LEU A 585 15.07 -11.21 -16.23
N THR A 586 13.78 -10.95 -16.30
CA THR A 586 13.15 -10.30 -17.46
C THR A 586 13.80 -8.95 -17.69
N ALA A 587 14.30 -8.72 -18.91
CA ALA A 587 14.94 -7.47 -19.30
C ALA A 587 14.00 -6.62 -20.14
N PHE A 588 14.14 -5.30 -20.03
CA PHE A 588 13.43 -4.29 -20.82
C PHE A 588 14.42 -3.52 -21.68
N ASN A 589 13.92 -2.84 -22.71
CA ASN A 589 14.75 -1.92 -23.49
C ASN A 589 15.28 -0.77 -22.62
N GLY A 590 16.59 -0.55 -22.66
CA GLY A 590 17.27 0.55 -21.98
C GLY A 590 17.11 1.89 -22.70
N HIS A 591 17.58 2.97 -22.07
CA HIS A 591 17.46 4.32 -22.61
C HIS A 591 18.34 4.58 -23.85
N ALA A 592 19.47 3.86 -23.96
CA ALA A 592 20.36 3.95 -25.11
C ALA A 592 20.06 2.79 -26.10
N PRO A 593 20.09 3.03 -27.41
CA PRO A 593 19.81 1.99 -28.41
C PRO A 593 20.60 0.70 -28.15
N GLY A 594 19.87 -0.43 -28.08
CA GLY A 594 20.45 -1.76 -27.87
C GLY A 594 20.86 -2.10 -26.44
N THR A 595 20.84 -1.15 -25.50
CA THR A 595 21.07 -1.45 -24.08
C THR A 595 19.81 -2.05 -23.46
N LEU A 596 19.98 -2.75 -22.34
CA LEU A 596 18.90 -3.35 -21.58
C LEU A 596 18.81 -2.68 -20.19
N SER A 597 17.64 -2.77 -19.57
CA SER A 597 17.41 -2.39 -18.19
C SER A 597 16.67 -3.52 -17.49
N VAL A 598 17.13 -3.89 -16.31
CA VAL A 598 16.42 -4.83 -15.43
C VAL A 598 15.97 -4.08 -14.20
N LEU A 599 14.68 -4.19 -13.90
CA LEU A 599 14.10 -3.77 -12.63
C LEU A 599 14.03 -5.02 -11.76
N PHE A 600 14.50 -4.97 -10.52
CA PHE A 600 14.47 -6.13 -9.64
C PHE A 600 14.26 -5.76 -8.17
N THR A 601 13.82 -6.77 -7.41
CA THR A 601 14.01 -6.83 -5.95
C THR A 601 14.80 -8.08 -5.60
N ASP A 602 15.32 -8.12 -4.40
CA ASP A 602 16.08 -9.27 -3.90
C ASP A 602 15.92 -9.41 -2.37
N ALA A 603 16.61 -10.37 -1.74
CA ALA A 603 16.45 -10.63 -0.32
C ALA A 603 16.95 -9.47 0.60
N THR A 604 17.66 -8.47 0.07
CA THR A 604 18.03 -7.23 0.79
C THR A 604 16.97 -6.14 0.73
N SER A 605 16.00 -6.23 -0.19
CA SER A 605 14.97 -5.20 -0.40
C SER A 605 14.09 -5.03 0.85
N GLY A 606 14.00 -3.79 1.34
CA GLY A 606 13.27 -3.45 2.57
C GLY A 606 14.04 -3.71 3.87
N LYS A 607 15.29 -4.20 3.78
CA LYS A 607 16.18 -4.42 4.93
C LYS A 607 17.33 -3.42 4.92
N SER A 608 18.14 -3.49 3.87
CA SER A 608 19.32 -2.63 3.66
C SER A 608 19.27 -1.91 2.33
N THR A 609 18.43 -2.35 1.39
CA THR A 609 18.19 -1.69 0.09
C THR A 609 16.73 -1.26 -0.04
N TYR A 610 16.44 -0.30 -0.92
CA TYR A 610 15.10 0.26 -1.04
C TYR A 610 14.06 -0.83 -1.42
N ALA A 611 12.90 -0.79 -0.75
CA ALA A 611 11.95 -1.91 -0.75
C ALA A 611 11.23 -2.12 -2.09
N ALA A 612 10.92 -1.04 -2.82
CA ALA A 612 10.01 -1.13 -3.95
C ALA A 612 10.69 -1.61 -5.24
N ASN A 613 11.94 -1.18 -5.49
CA ASN A 613 12.68 -1.52 -6.70
C ASN A 613 14.16 -1.12 -6.59
N ARG A 614 14.97 -1.76 -7.43
CA ARG A 614 16.26 -1.24 -7.91
C ARG A 614 16.35 -1.48 -9.42
N SER A 615 17.14 -0.65 -10.10
CA SER A 615 17.40 -0.78 -11.53
C SER A 615 18.87 -1.08 -11.78
N LEU A 616 19.13 -1.95 -12.75
CA LEU A 616 20.45 -2.17 -13.31
C LEU A 616 20.40 -1.94 -14.82
N THR A 617 21.28 -1.06 -15.30
CA THR A 617 21.51 -0.88 -16.74
C THR A 617 22.50 -1.94 -17.20
N VAL A 618 22.16 -2.65 -18.27
CA VAL A 618 22.96 -3.72 -18.86
C VAL A 618 23.34 -3.30 -20.28
N ALA A 619 24.63 -3.46 -20.63
CA ALA A 619 25.11 -3.17 -21.97
C ALA A 619 24.43 -4.07 -23.02
N ALA A 620 24.55 -3.69 -24.30
CA ALA A 620 24.02 -4.51 -25.38
C ALA A 620 24.61 -5.94 -25.34
N PRO A 621 23.77 -6.99 -25.50
CA PRO A 621 24.26 -8.35 -25.60
C PRO A 621 25.29 -8.52 -26.72
N GLY A 622 26.30 -9.35 -26.47
CA GLY A 622 27.26 -9.77 -27.49
C GLY A 622 26.60 -10.60 -28.60
N PRO A 623 27.33 -10.90 -29.70
CA PRO A 623 26.80 -11.69 -30.82
C PRO A 623 26.30 -13.09 -30.44
N ASP A 624 26.81 -13.64 -29.34
CA ASP A 624 26.47 -14.93 -28.74
C ASP A 624 25.42 -14.82 -27.61
N GLY A 625 24.89 -13.62 -27.37
CA GLY A 625 23.96 -13.33 -26.28
C GLY A 625 24.63 -13.05 -24.93
N THR A 626 25.95 -13.07 -24.84
CA THR A 626 26.66 -12.82 -23.58
C THR A 626 26.42 -11.39 -23.08
N VAL A 627 26.08 -11.26 -21.80
CA VAL A 627 25.90 -9.98 -21.10
C VAL A 627 26.65 -9.98 -19.76
N TRP A 628 26.98 -8.78 -19.28
CA TRP A 628 27.56 -8.57 -17.95
C TRP A 628 26.54 -7.87 -17.04
N LEU A 629 26.21 -8.51 -15.92
CA LEU A 629 25.38 -7.94 -14.86
C LEU A 629 26.29 -7.49 -13.72
N ASP A 630 26.49 -6.18 -13.62
CA ASP A 630 27.29 -5.59 -12.55
C ASP A 630 26.38 -4.99 -11.47
N PHE A 631 25.97 -5.82 -10.51
CA PHE A 631 25.07 -5.38 -9.43
C PHE A 631 25.69 -4.32 -8.51
N ASN A 632 27.00 -4.09 -8.56
CA ASN A 632 27.64 -2.96 -7.88
C ASN A 632 27.15 -1.60 -8.43
N ARG A 633 26.59 -1.60 -9.64
CA ARG A 633 26.00 -0.44 -10.30
C ARG A 633 24.47 -0.47 -10.29
N ALA A 634 23.86 -1.29 -9.42
CA ALA A 634 22.42 -1.24 -9.18
C ALA A 634 22.05 0.04 -8.43
N VAL A 635 21.06 0.77 -8.94
CA VAL A 635 20.66 2.10 -8.45
C VAL A 635 19.20 2.14 -8.02
N ASN A 636 18.91 2.99 -7.06
CA ASN A 636 17.59 3.39 -6.63
C ASN A 636 16.94 4.30 -7.68
N LEU A 637 15.66 4.03 -7.96
CA LEU A 637 14.82 4.93 -8.74
C LEU A 637 14.39 6.16 -7.92
N PRO A 638 13.92 7.24 -8.58
CA PRO A 638 13.49 8.47 -7.89
C PRO A 638 12.52 8.29 -6.71
N CYS A 639 11.64 7.27 -6.76
CA CYS A 639 10.71 6.96 -5.66
C CYS A 639 11.41 6.62 -4.34
N ALA A 640 12.68 6.21 -4.37
CA ALA A 640 13.46 6.01 -3.17
C ALA A 640 13.70 7.31 -2.39
N TYR A 641 13.67 8.46 -3.06
CA TYR A 641 14.00 9.77 -2.46
C TYR A 641 12.77 10.66 -2.26
N THR A 642 11.75 10.51 -3.10
CA THR A 642 10.55 11.36 -3.07
C THR A 642 9.30 10.58 -3.45
N ASP A 643 8.18 10.89 -2.80
CA ASP A 643 6.87 10.33 -3.15
C ASP A 643 6.27 11.00 -4.39
N LEU A 644 6.89 12.06 -4.89
CA LEU A 644 6.48 12.81 -6.08
C LEU A 644 7.01 12.17 -7.38
N ALA A 645 7.26 10.85 -7.38
CA ALA A 645 7.82 10.10 -8.49
C ALA A 645 6.94 8.91 -8.91
N THR A 646 6.79 8.72 -10.22
CA THR A 646 5.95 7.66 -10.83
C THR A 646 6.81 6.50 -11.32
N CYS A 647 7.60 5.90 -10.45
CA CYS A 647 8.59 4.87 -10.84
C CYS A 647 7.94 3.50 -11.09
N PRO A 648 8.38 2.72 -12.09
CA PRO A 648 7.92 1.34 -12.27
C PRO A 648 8.36 0.42 -11.12
N LEU A 649 7.57 -0.60 -10.84
CA LEU A 649 7.94 -1.74 -10.01
C LEU A 649 8.54 -2.85 -10.89
N PRO A 650 9.36 -3.76 -10.34
CA PRO A 650 9.77 -4.94 -11.09
C PRO A 650 8.58 -5.87 -11.36
N PRO A 651 8.59 -6.63 -12.46
CA PRO A 651 7.62 -7.70 -12.66
C PRO A 651 7.83 -8.79 -11.59
N ALA A 652 6.80 -9.61 -11.34
CA ALA A 652 6.81 -10.56 -10.23
C ALA A 652 7.96 -11.58 -10.31
N GLU A 653 8.35 -11.96 -11.53
CA GLU A 653 9.46 -12.87 -11.79
C GLU A 653 10.85 -12.25 -11.56
N ASN A 654 10.97 -10.93 -11.47
CA ASN A 654 12.22 -10.24 -11.17
C ASN A 654 12.46 -10.03 -9.67
N ARG A 655 12.09 -11.04 -8.88
CA ARG A 655 12.40 -11.11 -7.45
C ARG A 655 13.45 -12.19 -7.21
N LEU A 656 14.70 -11.76 -7.00
CA LEU A 656 15.80 -12.66 -6.75
C LEU A 656 15.70 -13.23 -5.31
N PRO A 657 15.78 -14.55 -5.11
CA PRO A 657 15.68 -15.16 -3.79
C PRO A 657 16.98 -15.00 -2.97
N VAL A 658 18.07 -14.55 -3.59
CA VAL A 658 19.38 -14.37 -2.95
C VAL A 658 19.59 -12.90 -2.58
N PRO A 659 20.31 -12.59 -1.48
CA PRO A 659 20.66 -11.23 -1.16
C PRO A 659 21.70 -10.69 -2.15
N ILE A 660 21.45 -9.50 -2.70
CA ILE A 660 22.39 -8.75 -3.53
C ILE A 660 22.94 -7.58 -2.71
N GLU A 661 23.99 -7.86 -1.93
CA GLU A 661 24.70 -6.88 -1.09
C GLU A 661 25.70 -6.06 -1.91
N ALA A 662 25.22 -5.49 -3.01
CA ALA A 662 25.95 -4.66 -3.94
C ALA A 662 25.06 -3.51 -4.42
N GLY A 663 25.68 -2.40 -4.83
CA GLY A 663 24.98 -1.21 -5.31
C GLY A 663 24.41 -0.35 -4.19
N GLU A 664 23.43 0.48 -4.54
CA GLU A 664 22.85 1.47 -3.62
C GLU A 664 21.99 0.83 -2.51
N GLN A 665 22.12 1.38 -1.31
CA GLN A 665 21.35 1.07 -0.11
C GLN A 665 20.17 2.05 0.05
N ILE A 666 19.39 1.90 1.12
CA ILE A 666 18.29 2.83 1.45
C ILE A 666 18.86 4.26 1.61
N PRO A 667 18.34 5.28 0.89
CA PRO A 667 18.79 6.67 1.03
C PRO A 667 18.65 7.22 2.45
N TYR A 668 19.56 8.10 2.87
CA TYR A 668 19.52 8.72 4.21
C TYR A 668 18.19 9.44 4.47
N GLU A 669 17.62 10.06 3.43
CA GLU A 669 16.36 10.80 3.49
C GLU A 669 15.16 9.92 3.88
N ARG A 670 15.27 8.59 3.68
CA ARG A 670 14.26 7.62 4.14
C ARG A 670 14.60 7.00 5.48
N GLN A 671 15.89 6.89 5.83
CA GLN A 671 16.32 6.36 7.12
C GLN A 671 15.98 7.33 8.25
N ASP A 672 16.24 8.62 8.05
CA ASP A 672 16.01 9.69 9.04
C ASP A 672 14.51 10.01 9.25
N ALA A 673 13.64 9.52 8.36
CA ALA A 673 12.18 9.69 8.42
C ALA A 673 11.45 8.52 9.14
N SER A 674 12.20 7.54 9.66
CA SER A 674 11.68 6.31 10.31
C SER A 674 11.53 6.45 11.81
#